data_AF-A0A3N5N2T7-F1
#
_entry.id   AF-A0A3N5N2T7-F1
#
_cell.length_a   1.000
_cell.length_b   1.000
_cell.length_c   1.000
_cell.angle_alpha   90.00
_cell.angle_beta   90.00
_cell.angle_gamma   90.00
#
_symmetry.space_group_name_H-M   'P 1'
#
loop_
_entity.id
_entity.type
_entity.pdbx_description
1 polymer ?
#
loop_
_entity_poly.entity_id
_entity_poly.type
_entity_poly.pdbx_seq_one_letter_code
_entity_poly.pdbx_strand_id
1 'polypeptide(L)'
;IPANCQWAIFLRNHDELTLEMVTDRERDYMYQMYGREARMRVNVGIRRRLAPLLENSRDRIELMTFLLMTMPGSPIIYYGDEIGMGDNIYLGDRNGVRTPMQWSLDRNAGFSRADPQRLFLPVNMDPVYGYQSINVEAQARNPSSLLNWTRRLISERKNHRAFGRGSITFLQPGNRKILAYLREWNGESILCVANLSRHAQAVELNLGRFEGRVPVTIMGRTSFPPIGKLPYLLTLPGHGYYAFHLATDAAPPTWHAQVIPLRELPTLVLLESWRDLFSPGGGARDVMRTISNTTPEKLRDEVMTPFLESRRWFAGKGNRITGLALADIGAWRTDKGSWLFFVVKIEFAEIPPQVYFLPLAIAWEEPGIDLIQQYGAWALAKVRQKAKVGVLYSAFGNPEFCRALVRSMGDPGEVRLGVGRLTFMRTSAYQGDVDADALAQEVHYPSLDQSNTGIFFGNRIYLKGYRRLQAGISPEVEVGRYLTDESPYAHIAPVLGALEYVGRDGTPTVLAVAQRFVRNQGSFWSYTLDYLDRHMAASVSHLEASASPAAADDPHALYTAQSHTLGVRVGELHAAFALSTGNPAFAPEPVTDADVRAWVEAVREDAIATLDRLERRRAMLEGPIRTEADHLLARRTAILDRLAHAPRLGEPLVKTRYHGDLHLGQVLVTGNDFVIIDFEGEPMRSIEARRGKHSPLRDVAGMLRSVSYAAHATVDRTTQEHPDCCADILREALEWEAAAAAAFIAGYRAAATALASVPQDAASFQAFLQLFLYEKALYEMRYELENRPQWTSIPIRGLIALLDKPAAEPL
;
A
#
# COMPACT_ATOMS: atom_id res chain seq x y z
N ILE A 1 -45.85 -0.17 -11.93
CA ILE A 1 -45.40 -1.36 -12.70
C ILE A 1 -45.23 -2.53 -11.74
N PRO A 2 -45.34 -3.79 -12.19
CA PRO A 2 -45.09 -4.96 -11.34
C PRO A 2 -43.73 -4.88 -10.63
N ALA A 3 -43.61 -5.49 -9.44
CA ALA A 3 -42.42 -5.38 -8.59
C ALA A 3 -41.13 -5.92 -9.22
N ASN A 4 -41.24 -6.80 -10.22
CA ASN A 4 -40.14 -7.37 -10.99
C ASN A 4 -39.86 -6.63 -12.31
N CYS A 5 -40.59 -5.55 -12.63
CA CYS A 5 -40.44 -4.78 -13.85
C CYS A 5 -39.70 -3.45 -13.60
N GLN A 6 -39.12 -2.90 -14.66
CA GLN A 6 -38.47 -1.60 -14.65
C GLN A 6 -38.89 -0.77 -15.86
N TRP A 7 -38.93 0.54 -15.70
CA TRP A 7 -39.10 1.45 -16.83
C TRP A 7 -37.83 1.47 -17.68
N ALA A 8 -37.99 1.49 -19.00
CA ALA A 8 -36.90 1.82 -19.90
C ALA A 8 -36.59 3.32 -19.78
N ILE A 9 -35.31 3.65 -19.64
CA ILE A 9 -34.82 5.04 -19.53
C ILE A 9 -33.91 5.33 -20.71
N PHE A 10 -34.00 6.55 -21.22
CA PHE A 10 -33.32 6.98 -22.44
C PHE A 10 -32.82 8.41 -22.26
N LEU A 11 -31.68 8.75 -22.84
CA LEU A 11 -31.24 10.15 -22.97
C LEU A 11 -31.99 10.89 -24.09
N ARG A 12 -32.40 10.14 -25.12
CA ARG A 12 -33.22 10.58 -26.24
C ARG A 12 -33.96 9.37 -26.81
N ASN A 13 -35.13 9.55 -27.42
CA ASN A 13 -35.76 8.49 -28.21
C ASN A 13 -35.08 8.41 -29.59
N HIS A 14 -35.22 7.27 -30.29
CA HIS A 14 -34.65 6.99 -31.60
C HIS A 14 -34.84 8.14 -32.59
N ASP A 15 -36.08 8.64 -32.63
CA ASP A 15 -36.55 9.57 -33.65
C ASP A 15 -36.35 11.04 -33.27
N GLU A 16 -36.54 11.37 -31.99
CA GLU A 16 -36.42 12.73 -31.46
C GLU A 16 -36.24 12.73 -29.94
N LEU A 17 -35.64 13.80 -29.40
CA LEU A 17 -35.83 14.18 -28.01
C LEU A 17 -37.23 14.79 -27.88
N THR A 18 -38.19 14.00 -27.40
CA THR A 18 -39.57 14.46 -27.22
C THR A 18 -39.67 15.50 -26.11
N LEU A 19 -40.38 16.60 -26.38
CA LEU A 19 -40.66 17.68 -25.44
C LEU A 19 -42.17 17.84 -25.18
N GLU A 20 -42.94 16.75 -25.37
CA GLU A 20 -44.39 16.72 -25.16
C GLU A 20 -44.77 16.89 -23.69
N MET A 21 -43.94 16.36 -22.78
CA MET A 21 -44.24 16.33 -21.34
C MET A 21 -43.63 17.50 -20.55
N VAL A 22 -42.95 18.44 -21.21
CA VAL A 22 -42.37 19.63 -20.56
C VAL A 22 -43.24 20.86 -20.80
N THR A 23 -43.13 21.83 -19.90
CA THR A 23 -43.85 23.11 -20.02
C THR A 23 -43.39 23.90 -21.24
N ASP A 24 -44.21 24.84 -21.73
CA ASP A 24 -43.86 25.66 -22.89
C ASP A 24 -42.55 26.44 -22.69
N ARG A 25 -42.33 26.96 -21.47
CA ARG A 25 -41.10 27.68 -21.11
C ARG A 25 -39.87 26.77 -21.15
N GLU A 26 -39.97 25.54 -20.65
CA GLU A 26 -38.89 24.55 -20.72
C GLU A 26 -38.64 24.14 -22.18
N ARG A 27 -39.71 23.97 -22.97
CA ARG A 27 -39.61 23.65 -24.40
C ARG A 27 -38.85 24.73 -25.17
N ASP A 28 -39.21 25.99 -24.97
CA ASP A 28 -38.53 27.13 -25.61
C ASP A 28 -37.05 27.20 -25.24
N TYR A 29 -36.74 26.97 -23.95
CA TYR A 29 -35.35 26.88 -23.48
C TYR A 29 -34.61 25.72 -24.17
N MET A 30 -35.21 24.53 -24.24
CA MET A 30 -34.61 23.37 -24.90
C MET A 30 -34.37 23.62 -26.39
N TYR A 31 -35.29 24.31 -27.10
CA TYR A 31 -35.07 24.70 -28.48
C TYR A 31 -33.93 25.71 -28.66
N GLN A 32 -33.82 26.70 -27.78
CA GLN A 32 -32.72 27.69 -27.83
C GLN A 32 -31.36 27.03 -27.59
N MET A 33 -31.30 26.07 -26.67
CA MET A 33 -30.06 25.41 -26.29
C MET A 33 -29.64 24.30 -27.26
N TYR A 34 -30.58 23.45 -27.68
CA TYR A 34 -30.28 22.18 -28.34
C TYR A 34 -30.85 22.04 -29.77
N GLY A 35 -31.69 22.98 -30.21
CA GLY A 35 -32.39 22.92 -31.50
C GLY A 35 -32.44 24.28 -32.20
N ARG A 36 -31.29 24.96 -32.31
CA ARG A 36 -31.21 26.37 -32.78
C ARG A 36 -31.78 26.56 -34.18
N GLU A 37 -31.52 25.63 -35.09
CA GLU A 37 -32.09 25.69 -36.44
C GLU A 37 -33.46 24.99 -36.50
N ALA A 38 -34.40 25.57 -37.24
CA ALA A 38 -35.73 24.98 -37.44
C ALA A 38 -35.65 23.56 -38.01
N ARG A 39 -34.65 23.27 -38.85
CA ARG A 39 -34.42 21.93 -39.40
C ARG A 39 -34.04 20.89 -38.35
N MET A 40 -33.56 21.28 -37.18
CA MET A 40 -33.24 20.34 -36.09
C MET A 40 -34.49 19.88 -35.33
N ARG A 41 -35.65 20.48 -35.62
CA ARG A 41 -36.91 20.22 -34.96
C ARG A 41 -37.79 19.33 -35.84
N VAL A 42 -38.57 18.47 -35.22
CA VAL A 42 -39.63 17.68 -35.87
C VAL A 42 -40.76 17.56 -34.87
N ASN A 43 -42.02 17.65 -35.30
CA ASN A 43 -43.18 17.73 -34.39
C ASN A 43 -42.96 18.78 -33.27
N VAL A 44 -42.98 18.35 -32.01
CA VAL A 44 -42.63 19.15 -30.84
C VAL A 44 -41.27 18.79 -30.23
N GLY A 45 -40.49 17.90 -30.85
CA GLY A 45 -39.19 17.46 -30.34
C GLY A 45 -37.98 17.96 -31.14
N ILE A 46 -36.80 17.45 -30.76
CA ILE A 46 -35.51 17.77 -31.38
C ILE A 46 -34.93 16.50 -32.02
N ARG A 47 -34.79 16.48 -33.35
CA ARG A 47 -34.24 15.35 -34.13
C ARG A 47 -32.72 15.42 -34.26
N ARG A 48 -32.03 15.28 -33.14
CA ARG A 48 -30.56 15.28 -33.08
C ARG A 48 -30.04 14.01 -32.39
N ARG A 49 -28.86 13.54 -32.81
CA ARG A 49 -28.14 12.46 -32.10
C ARG A 49 -27.47 13.00 -30.82
N LEU A 50 -27.08 12.12 -29.90
CA LEU A 50 -26.56 12.51 -28.59
C LEU A 50 -25.28 13.37 -28.69
N ALA A 51 -24.31 12.93 -29.51
CA ALA A 51 -23.06 13.67 -29.67
C ALA A 51 -23.29 15.09 -30.23
N PRO A 52 -24.06 15.29 -31.31
CA PRO A 52 -24.45 16.63 -31.77
C PRO A 52 -25.29 17.45 -30.78
N LEU A 53 -26.12 16.83 -29.93
CA LEU A 53 -26.85 17.54 -28.86
C LEU A 53 -25.90 18.12 -27.81
N LEU A 54 -24.81 17.40 -27.53
CA LEU A 54 -23.82 17.78 -26.51
C LEU A 54 -22.59 18.48 -27.10
N GLU A 55 -22.71 19.02 -28.32
CA GLU A 55 -21.65 19.77 -29.03
C GLU A 55 -20.36 18.94 -29.21
N ASN A 56 -20.49 17.62 -29.35
CA ASN A 56 -19.40 16.65 -29.41
C ASN A 56 -18.46 16.67 -28.20
N SER A 57 -18.88 17.23 -27.06
CA SER A 57 -18.08 17.22 -25.84
C SER A 57 -18.10 15.83 -25.23
N ARG A 58 -16.94 15.17 -25.25
CA ARG A 58 -16.74 13.85 -24.66
C ARG A 58 -17.17 13.81 -23.19
N ASP A 59 -16.69 14.74 -22.37
CA ASP A 59 -17.00 14.77 -20.94
C ASP A 59 -18.52 14.88 -20.68
N ARG A 60 -19.25 15.64 -21.53
CA ARG A 60 -20.72 15.73 -21.41
C ARG A 60 -21.40 14.42 -21.82
N ILE A 61 -20.93 13.78 -22.89
CA ILE A 61 -21.47 12.49 -23.36
C ILE A 61 -21.25 11.44 -22.26
N GLU A 62 -20.03 11.35 -21.72
CA GLU A 62 -19.69 10.43 -20.65
C GLU A 62 -20.51 10.72 -19.38
N LEU A 63 -20.68 11.97 -18.98
CA LEU A 63 -21.52 12.36 -17.84
C LEU A 63 -22.98 11.94 -18.02
N MET A 64 -23.58 12.21 -19.19
CA MET A 64 -24.97 11.85 -19.46
C MET A 64 -25.15 10.33 -19.50
N THR A 65 -24.23 9.61 -20.15
CA THR A 65 -24.24 8.14 -20.17
C THR A 65 -24.01 7.56 -18.77
N PHE A 66 -23.14 8.16 -17.96
CA PHE A 66 -22.94 7.78 -16.56
C PHE A 66 -24.23 7.91 -15.76
N LEU A 67 -24.95 9.03 -15.88
CA LEU A 67 -26.24 9.22 -15.21
C LEU A 67 -27.26 8.19 -15.69
N LEU A 68 -27.38 7.96 -17.00
CA LEU A 68 -28.24 6.91 -17.57
C LEU A 68 -27.93 5.53 -16.96
N MET A 69 -26.64 5.21 -16.84
CA MET A 69 -26.15 3.91 -16.40
C MET A 69 -26.11 3.75 -14.87
N THR A 70 -26.36 4.79 -14.09
CA THR A 70 -26.36 4.71 -12.62
C THR A 70 -27.71 5.09 -12.00
N MET A 71 -28.65 5.59 -12.79
CA MET A 71 -30.03 5.85 -12.36
C MET A 71 -30.89 4.57 -12.39
N PRO A 72 -32.05 4.56 -11.68
CA PRO A 72 -32.97 3.43 -11.68
C PRO A 72 -33.68 3.27 -13.02
N GLY A 73 -33.80 2.03 -13.48
CA GLY A 73 -34.45 1.71 -14.76
C GLY A 73 -33.59 0.79 -15.63
N SER A 74 -34.13 0.42 -16.78
CA SER A 74 -33.41 -0.31 -17.82
C SER A 74 -32.85 0.70 -18.84
N PRO A 75 -31.53 0.99 -18.82
CA PRO A 75 -30.95 1.98 -19.72
C PRO A 75 -30.96 1.47 -21.15
N ILE A 76 -31.38 2.33 -22.07
CA ILE A 76 -31.36 2.06 -23.50
C ILE A 76 -30.37 3.01 -24.16
N ILE A 77 -29.41 2.42 -24.87
CA ILE A 77 -28.42 3.11 -25.71
C ILE A 77 -28.81 2.85 -27.16
N TYR A 78 -28.92 3.91 -27.96
CA TYR A 78 -29.17 3.78 -29.39
C TYR A 78 -27.87 3.60 -30.16
N TYR A 79 -27.92 2.78 -31.21
CA TYR A 79 -26.73 2.49 -32.01
C TYR A 79 -26.04 3.77 -32.48
N GLY A 80 -24.72 3.78 -32.36
CA GLY A 80 -23.90 4.91 -32.72
C GLY A 80 -23.67 5.91 -31.58
N ASP A 81 -24.53 5.97 -30.55
CA ASP A 81 -24.28 6.86 -29.40
C ASP A 81 -23.00 6.43 -28.65
N GLU A 82 -22.70 5.12 -28.62
CA GLU A 82 -21.50 4.52 -28.02
C GLU A 82 -20.18 4.88 -28.73
N ILE A 83 -20.24 5.30 -30.00
CA ILE A 83 -19.08 5.81 -30.75
C ILE A 83 -19.13 7.33 -30.93
N GLY A 84 -20.18 8.01 -30.48
CA GLY A 84 -20.36 9.46 -30.67
C GLY A 84 -20.78 9.82 -32.10
N MET A 85 -21.54 8.95 -32.75
CA MET A 85 -22.01 9.13 -34.12
C MET A 85 -22.89 10.38 -34.25
N GLY A 86 -22.62 11.20 -35.27
CA GLY A 86 -23.39 12.42 -35.54
C GLY A 86 -24.57 12.21 -36.48
N ASP A 87 -25.44 13.21 -36.53
CA ASP A 87 -26.61 13.26 -37.39
C ASP A 87 -26.33 13.95 -38.74
N ASN A 88 -27.29 13.84 -39.65
CA ASN A 88 -27.33 14.61 -40.89
C ASN A 88 -28.63 15.43 -40.96
N ILE A 89 -28.57 16.68 -40.51
CA ILE A 89 -29.72 17.60 -40.43
C ILE A 89 -30.32 18.01 -41.79
N TYR A 90 -29.65 17.68 -42.90
CA TYR A 90 -30.13 17.98 -44.25
C TYR A 90 -31.07 16.91 -44.81
N LEU A 91 -31.14 15.74 -44.17
CA LEU A 91 -32.12 14.71 -44.51
C LEU A 91 -33.50 15.10 -43.97
N GLY A 92 -34.55 14.87 -44.76
CA GLY A 92 -35.93 15.13 -44.36
C GLY A 92 -36.44 14.18 -43.26
N ASP A 93 -37.50 14.59 -42.57
CA ASP A 93 -38.17 13.79 -41.52
C ASP A 93 -37.21 13.26 -40.43
N ARG A 94 -37.30 12.00 -40.01
CA ARG A 94 -36.47 11.39 -38.95
C ARG A 94 -35.17 10.79 -39.51
N ASN A 95 -34.93 10.90 -40.81
CA ASN A 95 -33.83 10.21 -41.49
C ASN A 95 -32.45 10.73 -41.08
N GLY A 96 -32.35 11.98 -40.62
CA GLY A 96 -31.09 12.57 -40.17
C GLY A 96 -30.44 11.85 -38.98
N VAL A 97 -31.23 11.18 -38.14
CA VAL A 97 -30.74 10.39 -36.99
C VAL A 97 -30.76 8.88 -37.27
N ARG A 98 -31.23 8.45 -38.44
CA ARG A 98 -31.37 7.05 -38.86
C ARG A 98 -30.33 6.63 -39.91
N THR A 99 -29.27 7.43 -40.08
CA THR A 99 -28.17 7.11 -40.99
C THR A 99 -27.52 5.76 -40.63
N PRO A 100 -26.98 5.01 -41.60
CA PRO A 100 -26.36 3.72 -41.34
C PRO A 100 -25.21 3.78 -40.32
N MET A 101 -25.04 2.70 -39.56
CA MET A 101 -23.96 2.57 -38.58
C MET A 101 -22.57 2.63 -39.24
N GLN A 102 -21.62 3.26 -38.54
CA GLN A 102 -20.27 3.51 -39.05
C GLN A 102 -19.29 2.43 -38.55
N TRP A 103 -19.20 1.30 -39.27
CA TRP A 103 -18.41 0.15 -38.86
C TRP A 103 -16.90 0.31 -39.12
N SER A 104 -16.52 0.77 -40.31
CA SER A 104 -15.12 0.88 -40.73
C SER A 104 -14.90 2.04 -41.71
N LEU A 105 -13.64 2.21 -42.15
CA LEU A 105 -13.25 3.15 -43.20
C LEU A 105 -13.63 2.69 -44.62
N ASP A 106 -14.14 1.48 -44.77
CA ASP A 106 -14.46 0.88 -46.07
C ASP A 106 -15.68 1.54 -46.72
N ARG A 107 -15.96 1.17 -47.98
CA ARG A 107 -17.11 1.65 -48.76
C ARG A 107 -18.40 1.59 -47.93
N ASN A 108 -19.17 2.68 -47.97
CA ASN A 108 -20.41 2.85 -47.20
C ASN A 108 -20.22 2.58 -45.69
N ALA A 109 -19.09 3.02 -45.12
CA ALA A 109 -18.73 2.83 -43.71
C ALA A 109 -18.68 1.35 -43.26
N GLY A 110 -18.48 0.42 -44.19
CA GLY A 110 -18.57 -1.02 -43.93
C GLY A 110 -19.99 -1.57 -43.71
N PHE A 111 -21.03 -0.73 -43.80
CA PHE A 111 -22.43 -1.13 -43.57
C PHE A 111 -23.03 -1.94 -44.73
N SER A 112 -22.64 -1.62 -45.97
CA SER A 112 -23.20 -2.26 -47.17
C SER A 112 -22.20 -2.25 -48.33
N ARG A 113 -22.23 -3.31 -49.15
CA ARG A 113 -21.43 -3.41 -50.39
C ARG A 113 -22.16 -2.87 -51.62
N ALA A 114 -23.41 -2.42 -51.48
CA ALA A 114 -24.20 -1.89 -52.58
C ALA A 114 -23.58 -0.61 -53.18
N ASP A 115 -24.00 -0.26 -54.39
CA ASP A 115 -23.69 1.06 -54.94
C ASP A 115 -24.22 2.16 -54.00
N PRO A 116 -23.43 3.21 -53.65
CA PRO A 116 -23.88 4.31 -52.80
C PRO A 116 -25.22 4.92 -53.24
N GLN A 117 -25.49 4.99 -54.54
CA GLN A 117 -26.74 5.53 -55.08
C GLN A 117 -27.95 4.63 -54.81
N ARG A 118 -27.72 3.36 -54.49
CA ARG A 118 -28.76 2.36 -54.16
C ARG A 118 -29.00 2.25 -52.65
N LEU A 119 -28.29 3.00 -51.81
CA LEU A 119 -28.55 3.01 -50.39
C LEU A 119 -29.88 3.69 -50.09
N PHE A 120 -30.68 3.08 -49.20
CA PHE A 120 -31.94 3.68 -48.74
C PHE A 120 -31.70 5.02 -48.02
N LEU A 121 -30.62 5.10 -47.23
CA LEU A 121 -30.13 6.34 -46.62
C LEU A 121 -28.61 6.45 -46.79
N PRO A 122 -28.09 7.67 -47.03
CA PRO A 122 -26.65 7.88 -47.17
C PRO A 122 -25.94 7.69 -45.82
N VAL A 123 -24.68 7.27 -45.89
CA VAL A 123 -23.76 7.29 -44.74
C VAL A 123 -23.36 8.72 -44.39
N ASN A 124 -22.95 8.95 -43.14
CA ASN A 124 -22.47 10.27 -42.73
C ASN A 124 -21.06 10.52 -43.30
N MET A 125 -20.92 11.61 -44.05
CA MET A 125 -19.68 12.08 -44.68
C MET A 125 -19.17 13.39 -44.06
N ASP A 126 -19.79 13.85 -42.97
CA ASP A 126 -19.40 15.06 -42.27
C ASP A 126 -17.93 14.96 -41.79
N PRO A 127 -17.11 16.03 -41.90
CA PRO A 127 -15.71 15.98 -41.47
C PRO A 127 -15.52 15.65 -39.98
N VAL A 128 -16.47 16.04 -39.12
CA VAL A 128 -16.41 15.84 -37.67
C VAL A 128 -17.02 14.48 -37.29
N TYR A 129 -18.16 14.13 -37.88
CA TYR A 129 -18.97 12.98 -37.48
C TYR A 129 -18.95 11.78 -38.44
N GLY A 130 -18.37 11.95 -39.62
CA GLY A 130 -18.37 10.96 -40.68
C GLY A 130 -17.53 9.73 -40.34
N TYR A 131 -17.77 8.64 -41.07
CA TYR A 131 -17.15 7.35 -40.76
C TYR A 131 -15.62 7.33 -40.91
N GLN A 132 -15.06 8.31 -41.62
CA GLN A 132 -13.61 8.51 -41.71
C GLN A 132 -12.99 8.93 -40.36
N SER A 133 -13.73 9.71 -39.57
CA SER A 133 -13.30 10.21 -38.26
C SER A 133 -13.79 9.32 -37.12
N ILE A 134 -15.03 8.82 -37.22
CA ILE A 134 -15.71 8.06 -36.17
C ILE A 134 -16.17 6.71 -36.73
N ASN A 135 -15.53 5.60 -36.36
CA ASN A 135 -16.01 4.27 -36.71
C ASN A 135 -15.66 3.23 -35.65
N VAL A 136 -16.39 2.12 -35.65
CA VAL A 136 -16.24 1.03 -34.67
C VAL A 136 -14.85 0.42 -34.74
N GLU A 137 -14.32 0.15 -35.93
CA GLU A 137 -13.00 -0.46 -36.12
C GLU A 137 -11.89 0.35 -35.46
N ALA A 138 -11.84 1.66 -35.72
CA ALA A 138 -10.84 2.56 -35.16
C ALA A 138 -11.00 2.71 -33.64
N GLN A 139 -12.23 2.87 -33.15
CA GLN A 139 -12.47 2.99 -31.71
C GLN A 139 -12.23 1.69 -30.94
N ALA A 140 -12.49 0.53 -31.53
CA ALA A 140 -12.22 -0.76 -30.92
C ALA A 140 -10.71 -0.94 -30.64
N ARG A 141 -9.85 -0.48 -31.56
CA ARG A 141 -8.39 -0.52 -31.41
C ARG A 141 -7.82 0.49 -30.40
N ASN A 142 -8.58 1.53 -30.03
CA ASN A 142 -8.13 2.53 -29.07
C ASN A 142 -8.75 2.26 -27.68
N PRO A 143 -7.97 1.82 -26.67
CA PRO A 143 -8.49 1.54 -25.33
C PRO A 143 -9.12 2.75 -24.64
N SER A 144 -8.72 3.96 -25.02
CA SER A 144 -9.26 5.20 -24.48
C SER A 144 -10.47 5.72 -25.25
N SER A 145 -11.02 4.99 -26.22
CA SER A 145 -12.17 5.43 -27.01
C SER A 145 -13.47 5.51 -26.21
N LEU A 146 -14.45 6.25 -26.72
CA LEU A 146 -15.80 6.30 -26.14
C LEU A 146 -16.46 4.92 -26.14
N LEU A 147 -16.24 4.11 -27.18
CA LEU A 147 -16.75 2.74 -27.27
C LEU A 147 -16.22 1.86 -26.13
N ASN A 148 -14.90 1.85 -25.93
CA ASN A 148 -14.28 1.02 -24.89
C ASN A 148 -14.61 1.54 -23.49
N TRP A 149 -14.68 2.86 -23.31
CA TRP A 149 -15.22 3.46 -22.08
C TRP A 149 -16.67 3.03 -21.81
N THR A 150 -17.55 3.08 -22.82
CA THR A 150 -18.96 2.67 -22.70
C THR A 150 -19.08 1.18 -22.34
N ARG A 151 -18.26 0.32 -22.95
CA ARG A 151 -18.19 -1.11 -22.63
C ARG A 151 -17.83 -1.35 -21.16
N ARG A 152 -16.80 -0.66 -20.66
CA ARG A 152 -16.39 -0.74 -19.24
C ARG A 152 -17.54 -0.33 -18.32
N LEU A 153 -18.20 0.78 -18.60
CA LEU A 153 -19.36 1.23 -17.82
C LEU A 153 -20.53 0.23 -17.84
N ILE A 154 -20.80 -0.43 -18.98
CA ILE A 154 -21.79 -1.52 -19.07
C ILE A 154 -21.37 -2.72 -18.21
N SER A 155 -20.09 -3.10 -18.25
CA SER A 155 -19.55 -4.19 -17.43
C SER A 155 -19.73 -3.90 -15.93
N GLU A 156 -19.32 -2.72 -15.49
CA GLU A 156 -19.48 -2.29 -14.09
C GLU A 156 -20.95 -2.28 -13.65
N ARG A 157 -21.86 -1.82 -14.51
CA ARG A 157 -23.30 -1.88 -14.20
C ARG A 157 -23.79 -3.32 -14.02
N LYS A 158 -23.28 -4.29 -14.78
CA LYS A 158 -23.65 -5.70 -14.65
C LYS A 158 -23.10 -6.32 -13.36
N ASN A 159 -21.90 -5.92 -12.95
CA ASN A 159 -21.25 -6.41 -11.73
C ASN A 159 -21.94 -5.89 -10.46
N HIS A 160 -22.52 -4.68 -10.51
CA HIS A 160 -23.17 -4.03 -9.37
C HIS A 160 -24.69 -4.06 -9.45
N ARG A 161 -25.32 -5.03 -8.78
CA ARG A 161 -26.79 -5.20 -8.77
C ARG A 161 -27.52 -3.98 -8.19
N ALA A 162 -26.88 -3.19 -7.32
CA ALA A 162 -27.43 -1.94 -6.80
C ALA A 162 -27.85 -0.95 -7.90
N PHE A 163 -27.20 -0.90 -9.07
CA PHE A 163 -27.61 0.01 -10.14
C PHE A 163 -28.91 -0.41 -10.84
N GLY A 164 -29.10 -1.72 -11.00
CA GLY A 164 -30.32 -2.28 -11.56
C GLY A 164 -31.45 -2.22 -10.53
N ARG A 165 -31.32 -3.00 -9.45
CA ARG A 165 -32.42 -3.28 -8.52
C ARG A 165 -32.38 -2.47 -7.22
N GLY A 166 -31.29 -1.78 -6.94
CA GLY A 166 -31.13 -1.03 -5.70
C GLY A 166 -32.04 0.19 -5.59
N SER A 167 -32.31 0.60 -4.36
CA SER A 167 -32.98 1.87 -4.07
C SER A 167 -32.12 3.05 -4.51
N ILE A 168 -32.72 4.24 -4.60
CA ILE A 168 -32.02 5.49 -4.83
C ILE A 168 -32.36 6.49 -3.71
N THR A 169 -31.33 7.10 -3.13
CA THR A 169 -31.49 8.15 -2.10
C THR A 169 -30.65 9.35 -2.50
N PHE A 170 -31.28 10.47 -2.82
CA PHE A 170 -30.58 11.71 -3.17
C PHE A 170 -29.97 12.37 -1.93
N LEU A 171 -28.71 12.74 -2.03
CA LEU A 171 -28.03 13.59 -1.06
C LEU A 171 -28.30 15.06 -1.42
N GLN A 172 -28.34 15.93 -0.41
CA GLN A 172 -28.58 17.37 -0.58
C GLN A 172 -27.30 18.16 -0.28
N PRO A 173 -26.30 18.16 -1.19
CA PRO A 173 -25.09 18.94 -1.00
C PRO A 173 -25.38 20.44 -1.01
N GLY A 174 -24.59 21.23 -0.28
CA GLY A 174 -24.68 22.69 -0.32
C GLY A 174 -24.35 23.29 -1.69
N ASN A 175 -23.57 22.57 -2.51
CA ASN A 175 -23.24 22.97 -3.89
C ASN A 175 -24.26 22.41 -4.89
N ARG A 176 -25.18 23.28 -5.36
CA ARG A 176 -26.24 22.94 -6.33
C ARG A 176 -25.74 22.49 -7.72
N LYS A 177 -24.46 22.68 -8.03
CA LYS A 177 -23.86 22.20 -9.29
C LYS A 177 -23.47 20.72 -9.21
N ILE A 178 -23.45 20.14 -8.01
CA ILE A 178 -23.19 18.73 -7.79
C ILE A 178 -24.50 17.99 -7.57
N LEU A 179 -24.69 16.91 -8.34
CA LEU A 179 -25.72 15.91 -8.10
C LEU A 179 -25.07 14.73 -7.38
N ALA A 180 -25.59 14.36 -6.21
CA ALA A 180 -25.08 13.21 -5.46
C ALA A 180 -26.24 12.33 -4.98
N TYR A 181 -26.09 11.01 -5.08
CA TYR A 181 -27.09 10.04 -4.62
C TYR A 181 -26.45 8.70 -4.28
N LEU A 182 -27.14 7.95 -3.43
CA LEU A 182 -26.76 6.59 -3.03
C LEU A 182 -27.62 5.57 -3.77
N ARG A 183 -26.99 4.45 -4.16
CA ARG A 183 -27.66 3.22 -4.60
C ARG A 183 -27.41 2.11 -3.60
N GLU A 184 -28.46 1.47 -3.09
CA GLU A 184 -28.35 0.46 -2.04
C GLU A 184 -29.10 -0.82 -2.40
N TRP A 185 -28.47 -1.98 -2.23
CA TRP A 185 -29.09 -3.29 -2.47
C TRP A 185 -28.39 -4.39 -1.64
N ASN A 186 -29.13 -5.14 -0.80
CA ASN A 186 -28.61 -6.29 -0.04
C ASN A 186 -27.25 -6.05 0.66
N GLY A 187 -27.08 -4.89 1.32
CA GLY A 187 -25.84 -4.54 2.04
C GLY A 187 -24.78 -3.81 1.19
N GLU A 188 -24.88 -3.88 -0.14
CA GLU A 188 -24.07 -3.07 -1.06
C GLU A 188 -24.52 -1.61 -1.02
N SER A 189 -23.57 -0.68 -0.96
CA SER A 189 -23.83 0.76 -0.96
C SER A 189 -22.89 1.48 -1.92
N ILE A 190 -23.45 2.17 -2.90
CA ILE A 190 -22.70 2.88 -3.93
C ILE A 190 -23.05 4.37 -3.87
N LEU A 191 -22.05 5.22 -3.71
CA LEU A 191 -22.17 6.67 -3.78
C LEU A 191 -21.86 7.17 -5.19
N CYS A 192 -22.85 7.77 -5.86
CA CYS A 192 -22.68 8.44 -7.14
C CYS A 192 -22.60 9.95 -6.92
N VAL A 193 -21.60 10.60 -7.52
CA VAL A 193 -21.39 12.05 -7.44
C VAL A 193 -21.07 12.57 -8.85
N ALA A 194 -21.79 13.57 -9.32
CA ALA A 194 -21.70 14.09 -10.67
C ALA A 194 -21.63 15.63 -10.65
N ASN A 195 -20.63 16.19 -11.31
CA ASN A 195 -20.51 17.63 -11.52
C ASN A 195 -21.26 18.04 -12.79
N LEU A 196 -22.33 18.83 -12.66
CA LEU A 196 -23.11 19.31 -13.81
C LEU A 196 -22.55 20.62 -14.41
N SER A 197 -21.52 21.18 -13.79
CA SER A 197 -20.84 22.40 -14.24
C SER A 197 -19.65 22.10 -15.15
N ARG A 198 -19.38 22.99 -16.11
CA ARG A 198 -18.15 22.95 -16.93
C ARG A 198 -16.87 23.29 -16.16
N HIS A 199 -16.99 23.78 -14.93
CA HIS A 199 -15.85 24.17 -14.08
C HIS A 199 -15.70 23.18 -12.93
N ALA A 200 -14.46 23.01 -12.45
CA ALA A 200 -14.18 22.19 -11.27
C ALA A 200 -15.03 22.66 -10.07
N GLN A 201 -15.55 21.71 -9.30
CA GLN A 201 -16.40 21.97 -8.15
C GLN A 201 -15.90 21.17 -6.93
N ALA A 202 -15.93 21.82 -5.77
CA ALA A 202 -15.78 21.15 -4.48
C ALA A 202 -17.17 20.93 -3.84
N VAL A 203 -17.29 19.88 -3.03
CA VAL A 203 -18.52 19.55 -2.32
C VAL A 203 -18.22 18.85 -1.00
N GLU A 204 -19.01 19.16 0.02
CA GLU A 204 -19.07 18.42 1.27
C GLU A 204 -20.33 17.56 1.31
N LEU A 205 -20.17 16.26 1.56
CA LEU A 205 -21.26 15.30 1.62
C LEU A 205 -21.42 14.76 3.04
N ASN A 206 -22.63 14.82 3.59
CA ASN A 206 -22.91 14.19 4.87
C ASN A 206 -23.05 12.67 4.68
N LEU A 207 -21.99 11.93 5.03
CA LEU A 207 -21.92 10.48 4.91
C LEU A 207 -21.78 9.78 6.27
N GLY A 208 -22.11 10.45 7.39
CA GLY A 208 -21.88 9.91 8.74
C GLY A 208 -22.48 8.53 9.01
N ARG A 209 -23.55 8.15 8.29
CA ARG A 209 -24.13 6.79 8.31
C ARG A 209 -23.14 5.68 7.93
N PHE A 210 -22.10 6.03 7.18
CA PHE A 210 -21.08 5.12 6.66
C PHE A 210 -19.73 5.31 7.34
N GLU A 211 -19.70 5.86 8.56
CA GLU A 211 -18.48 6.03 9.35
C GLU A 211 -17.66 4.72 9.39
N GLY A 212 -16.35 4.83 9.11
CA GLY A 212 -15.41 3.71 9.06
C GLY A 212 -15.35 2.97 7.73
N ARG A 213 -16.29 3.19 6.79
CA ARG A 213 -16.22 2.62 5.45
C ARG A 213 -15.21 3.35 4.57
N VAL A 214 -14.57 2.63 3.66
CA VAL A 214 -13.60 3.16 2.70
C VAL A 214 -14.27 3.29 1.34
N PRO A 215 -14.42 4.51 0.79
CA PRO A 215 -14.91 4.70 -0.57
C PRO A 215 -13.87 4.20 -1.57
N VAL A 216 -14.24 3.29 -2.46
CA VAL A 216 -13.39 2.75 -3.53
C VAL A 216 -14.03 3.10 -4.87
N THR A 217 -13.31 3.77 -5.76
CA THR A 217 -13.86 4.13 -7.08
C THR A 217 -14.21 2.87 -7.88
N ILE A 218 -15.40 2.79 -8.48
CA ILE A 218 -15.81 1.61 -9.26
C ILE A 218 -14.96 1.47 -10.54
N MET A 219 -14.78 2.53 -11.32
CA MET A 219 -14.01 2.45 -12.58
C MET A 219 -12.49 2.34 -12.40
N GLY A 220 -11.94 2.83 -11.28
CA GLY A 220 -10.49 2.94 -11.07
C GLY A 220 -9.94 2.16 -9.88
N ARG A 221 -10.81 1.50 -9.10
CA ARG A 221 -10.52 0.68 -7.91
C ARG A 221 -9.57 1.30 -6.89
N THR A 222 -9.49 2.63 -6.88
CA THR A 222 -8.64 3.39 -5.98
C THR A 222 -9.39 3.67 -4.68
N SER A 223 -8.79 3.31 -3.56
CA SER A 223 -9.30 3.67 -2.23
C SER A 223 -9.16 5.16 -1.98
N PHE A 224 -10.16 5.74 -1.32
CA PHE A 224 -10.14 7.10 -0.80
C PHE A 224 -10.10 7.08 0.74
N PRO A 225 -9.77 8.19 1.42
CA PRO A 225 -9.81 8.28 2.87
C PRO A 225 -11.13 7.73 3.43
N PRO A 226 -11.10 6.96 4.54
CA PRO A 226 -12.29 6.42 5.18
C PRO A 226 -13.24 7.53 5.59
N ILE A 227 -14.53 7.24 5.54
CA ILE A 227 -15.57 8.19 5.96
C ILE A 227 -15.49 8.37 7.47
N GLY A 228 -15.26 9.62 7.90
CA GLY A 228 -15.29 10.01 9.30
C GLY A 228 -16.62 10.63 9.73
N LYS A 229 -16.62 11.30 10.89
CA LYS A 229 -17.79 12.03 11.42
C LYS A 229 -18.03 13.38 10.76
N LEU A 230 -16.99 13.98 10.20
CA LEU A 230 -17.08 15.26 9.50
C LEU A 230 -17.64 15.06 8.08
N PRO A 231 -18.25 16.10 7.49
CA PRO A 231 -18.65 16.07 6.09
C PRO A 231 -17.50 15.63 5.18
N TYR A 232 -17.80 14.73 4.26
CA TYR A 232 -16.83 14.15 3.36
C TYR A 232 -16.56 15.09 2.19
N LEU A 233 -15.35 15.63 2.11
CA LEU A 233 -14.95 16.59 1.08
C LEU A 233 -14.53 15.87 -0.21
N LEU A 234 -15.11 16.28 -1.34
CA LEU A 234 -14.73 15.82 -2.68
C LEU A 234 -14.50 17.01 -3.62
N THR A 235 -13.59 16.81 -4.58
CA THR A 235 -13.37 17.74 -5.70
C THR A 235 -13.50 16.98 -7.02
N LEU A 236 -14.22 17.58 -7.98
CA LEU A 236 -14.48 16.98 -9.28
C LEU A 236 -14.10 17.98 -10.39
N PRO A 237 -13.46 17.53 -11.49
CA PRO A 237 -13.25 18.38 -12.67
C PRO A 237 -14.59 18.73 -13.33
N GLY A 238 -14.58 19.67 -14.29
CA GLY A 238 -15.78 20.04 -15.05
C GLY A 238 -16.40 18.83 -15.73
N HIS A 239 -17.72 18.65 -15.61
CA HIS A 239 -18.46 17.45 -16.05
C HIS A 239 -17.94 16.11 -15.50
N GLY A 240 -17.04 16.12 -14.51
CA GLY A 240 -16.49 14.92 -13.89
C GLY A 240 -17.51 14.22 -13.00
N TYR A 241 -17.32 12.92 -12.81
CA TYR A 241 -18.19 12.09 -11.99
C TYR A 241 -17.39 10.98 -11.30
N TYR A 242 -17.94 10.49 -10.19
CA TYR A 242 -17.45 9.33 -9.46
C TYR A 242 -18.61 8.41 -9.10
N ALA A 243 -18.37 7.11 -9.14
CA ALA A 243 -19.15 6.12 -8.42
C ALA A 243 -18.21 5.41 -7.44
N PHE A 244 -18.52 5.43 -6.16
CA PHE A 244 -17.75 4.79 -5.11
C PHE A 244 -18.51 3.63 -4.51
N HIS A 245 -17.93 2.44 -4.49
CA HIS A 245 -18.38 1.38 -3.60
C HIS A 245 -17.91 1.69 -2.18
N LEU A 246 -18.84 1.74 -1.22
CA LEU A 246 -18.52 2.03 0.18
C LEU A 246 -18.17 0.72 0.91
N ALA A 247 -16.91 0.31 0.78
CA ALA A 247 -16.39 -0.96 1.25
C ALA A 247 -16.15 -0.99 2.76
N THR A 248 -16.32 -2.17 3.36
CA THR A 248 -16.04 -2.41 4.80
C THR A 248 -14.70 -3.11 5.05
N ASP A 249 -14.14 -3.70 4.00
CA ASP A 249 -12.98 -4.58 3.99
C ASP A 249 -11.80 -4.02 3.18
N ALA A 250 -12.00 -2.91 2.47
CA ALA A 250 -10.93 -2.24 1.75
C ALA A 250 -9.99 -1.51 2.72
N ALA A 251 -8.68 -1.62 2.46
CA ALA A 251 -7.69 -0.84 3.18
C ALA A 251 -7.79 0.65 2.79
N PRO A 252 -7.67 1.58 3.75
CA PRO A 252 -7.54 3.00 3.44
C PRO A 252 -6.25 3.25 2.65
N PRO A 253 -6.12 4.40 1.95
CA PRO A 253 -4.88 4.76 1.26
C PRO A 253 -3.70 4.71 2.22
N THR A 254 -2.56 4.21 1.75
CA THR A 254 -1.34 4.05 2.57
C THR A 254 -0.85 5.36 3.20
N TRP A 255 -1.12 6.49 2.55
CA TRP A 255 -0.80 7.83 3.04
C TRP A 255 -1.84 8.43 4.01
N HIS A 256 -3.01 7.80 4.21
CA HIS A 256 -4.07 8.33 5.08
C HIS A 256 -3.73 8.12 6.56
N ALA A 257 -3.52 9.23 7.28
CA ALA A 257 -3.40 9.19 8.74
C ALA A 257 -4.78 9.04 9.38
N GLN A 258 -5.02 7.93 10.07
CA GLN A 258 -6.16 7.83 10.98
C GLN A 258 -5.93 8.79 12.16
N VAL A 259 -6.65 9.92 12.16
CA VAL A 259 -6.84 10.71 13.37
C VAL A 259 -7.76 9.89 14.27
N ILE A 260 -7.19 9.17 15.23
CA ILE A 260 -7.97 8.44 16.25
C ILE A 260 -8.88 9.47 16.92
N PRO A 261 -10.21 9.33 16.85
CA PRO A 261 -11.11 10.24 17.53
C PRO A 261 -10.79 10.20 19.01
N LEU A 262 -10.60 11.39 19.61
CA LEU A 262 -10.40 11.56 21.04
C LEU A 262 -11.59 10.99 21.81
N ARG A 263 -11.56 9.71 22.13
CA ARG A 263 -12.34 9.19 23.25
C ARG A 263 -11.84 9.90 24.51
N GLU A 264 -12.75 10.10 25.45
CA GLU A 264 -12.55 10.80 26.73
C GLU A 264 -11.22 10.40 27.38
N LEU A 265 -10.18 11.20 27.18
CA LEU A 265 -8.86 10.92 27.76
C LEU A 265 -9.01 10.87 29.29
N PRO A 266 -8.49 9.82 29.95
CA PRO A 266 -8.52 9.72 31.40
C PRO A 266 -7.80 10.93 32.03
N THR A 267 -8.24 11.38 33.21
CA THR A 267 -7.64 12.53 33.90
C THR A 267 -6.77 12.07 35.07
N LEU A 268 -5.49 12.44 35.02
CA LEU A 268 -4.50 12.23 36.08
C LEU A 268 -4.32 13.50 36.91
N VAL A 269 -4.29 13.37 38.24
CA VAL A 269 -4.11 14.51 39.15
C VAL A 269 -2.73 14.41 39.81
N LEU A 270 -1.86 15.39 39.54
CA LEU A 270 -0.52 15.51 40.10
C LEU A 270 -0.52 16.39 41.36
N LEU A 271 0.01 15.86 42.46
CA LEU A 271 0.12 16.57 43.74
C LEU A 271 1.35 17.51 43.79
N GLU A 272 2.45 17.11 43.16
CA GLU A 272 3.72 17.85 43.11
C GLU A 272 4.11 18.24 41.68
N SER A 273 5.12 19.12 41.56
CA SER A 273 5.71 19.46 40.26
C SER A 273 6.29 18.22 39.60
N TRP A 274 5.99 18.01 38.32
CA TRP A 274 6.67 16.97 37.52
C TRP A 274 8.20 17.14 37.51
N ARG A 275 8.71 18.36 37.80
CA ARG A 275 10.15 18.61 37.93
C ARG A 275 10.73 18.19 39.29
N ASP A 276 9.93 18.25 40.35
CA ASP A 276 10.37 18.00 41.73
C ASP A 276 10.36 16.50 42.08
N LEU A 277 9.59 15.72 41.30
CA LEU A 277 9.47 14.26 41.40
C LEU A 277 10.78 13.47 41.25
N PHE A 278 11.82 14.12 40.74
CA PHE A 278 13.06 13.46 40.31
C PHE A 278 14.29 14.10 40.94
N SER A 279 14.15 14.65 42.15
CA SER A 279 15.31 15.00 42.98
C SER A 279 16.20 13.76 43.16
N PRO A 280 17.55 13.91 43.24
CA PRO A 280 18.45 12.78 43.34
C PRO A 280 18.14 11.97 44.61
N GLY A 281 17.49 10.82 44.43
CA GLY A 281 16.99 9.95 45.52
C GLY A 281 15.55 9.45 45.37
N GLY A 282 14.71 10.07 44.53
CA GLY A 282 13.33 9.63 44.28
C GLY A 282 13.28 8.38 43.40
N GLY A 283 12.69 7.28 43.91
CA GLY A 283 12.58 6.03 43.17
C GLY A 283 11.39 6.02 42.20
N ALA A 284 11.36 5.06 41.27
CA ALA A 284 10.21 4.84 40.36
C ALA A 284 8.86 4.71 41.11
N ARG A 285 8.88 4.22 42.35
CA ARG A 285 7.72 4.15 43.25
C ARG A 285 7.20 5.52 43.67
N ASP A 286 8.07 6.50 43.87
CA ASP A 286 7.66 7.87 44.27
C ASP A 286 7.02 8.60 43.10
N VAL A 287 7.54 8.40 41.89
CA VAL A 287 6.96 8.93 40.64
C VAL A 287 5.55 8.36 40.43
N MET A 288 5.39 7.05 40.58
CA MET A 288 4.10 6.37 40.40
C MET A 288 3.09 6.74 41.50
N ARG A 289 3.55 6.94 42.75
CA ARG A 289 2.73 7.36 43.89
C ARG A 289 2.26 8.82 43.76
N THR A 290 3.05 9.68 43.12
CA THR A 290 2.69 11.10 42.97
C THR A 290 1.99 11.41 41.65
N ILE A 291 2.09 10.52 40.64
CA ILE A 291 1.26 10.59 39.42
C ILE A 291 -0.23 10.43 39.75
N SER A 292 -0.60 9.90 40.93
CA SER A 292 -2.00 9.78 41.29
C SER A 292 -2.33 9.46 42.76
N ASN A 293 -3.51 9.90 43.22
CA ASN A 293 -4.30 9.26 44.30
C ASN A 293 -4.89 7.88 43.86
N THR A 294 -4.38 7.34 42.77
CA THR A 294 -4.98 6.28 41.98
C THR A 294 -3.99 5.12 41.98
N THR A 295 -4.45 3.94 42.41
CA THR A 295 -3.64 2.72 42.53
C THR A 295 -2.88 2.40 41.21
N PRO A 296 -1.65 1.83 41.24
CA PRO A 296 -0.91 1.44 40.03
C PRO A 296 -1.74 0.65 39.00
N GLU A 297 -2.71 -0.12 39.48
CA GLU A 297 -3.69 -0.88 38.70
C GLU A 297 -4.53 0.03 37.80
N LYS A 298 -4.91 1.22 38.26
CA LYS A 298 -5.69 2.17 37.45
C LYS A 298 -4.83 2.94 36.44
N LEU A 299 -3.56 3.27 36.72
CA LEU A 299 -2.70 3.84 35.66
C LEU A 299 -2.49 2.80 34.55
N ARG A 300 -2.33 1.52 34.92
CA ARG A 300 -2.30 0.42 33.96
C ARG A 300 -3.61 0.35 33.19
N ASP A 301 -4.74 0.17 33.87
CA ASP A 301 -6.01 -0.20 33.24
C ASP A 301 -6.73 0.98 32.56
N GLU A 302 -6.66 2.18 33.13
CA GLU A 302 -7.40 3.35 32.62
C GLU A 302 -6.57 4.21 31.65
N VAL A 303 -5.22 4.20 31.73
CA VAL A 303 -4.34 5.05 30.89
C VAL A 303 -3.49 4.25 29.93
N MET A 304 -2.66 3.33 30.44
CA MET A 304 -1.65 2.65 29.63
C MET A 304 -2.27 1.61 28.69
N THR A 305 -3.16 0.75 29.18
CA THR A 305 -3.79 -0.30 28.39
C THR A 305 -4.59 0.28 27.21
N PRO A 306 -5.53 1.25 27.40
CA PRO A 306 -6.29 1.81 26.28
C PRO A 306 -5.38 2.53 25.28
N PHE A 307 -4.35 3.23 25.76
CA PHE A 307 -3.38 3.86 24.89
C PHE A 307 -2.63 2.83 24.05
N LEU A 308 -2.02 1.81 24.66
CA LEU A 308 -1.23 0.77 23.98
C LEU A 308 -2.07 -0.01 22.96
N GLU A 309 -3.27 -0.45 23.33
CA GLU A 309 -4.16 -1.20 22.44
C GLU A 309 -4.61 -0.39 21.22
N SER A 310 -4.77 0.93 21.38
CA SER A 310 -5.08 1.83 20.27
C SER A 310 -3.92 2.01 19.28
N ARG A 311 -2.67 1.68 19.67
CA ARG A 311 -1.49 1.92 18.83
C ARG A 311 -1.21 0.74 17.92
N ARG A 312 -0.92 1.03 16.64
CA ARG A 312 -0.62 0.01 15.63
C ARG A 312 0.71 -0.72 15.88
N TRP A 313 1.70 -0.04 16.47
CA TRP A 313 3.00 -0.63 16.83
C TRP A 313 2.96 -1.58 18.04
N PHE A 314 1.85 -1.66 18.78
CA PHE A 314 1.74 -2.57 19.91
C PHE A 314 1.57 -4.01 19.42
N ALA A 315 2.60 -4.85 19.63
CA ALA A 315 2.63 -6.23 19.14
C ALA A 315 1.82 -7.20 20.00
N GLY A 316 1.39 -6.79 21.20
CA GLY A 316 0.59 -7.60 22.11
C GLY A 316 -0.92 -7.63 21.82
N LYS A 317 -1.38 -7.05 20.71
CA LYS A 317 -2.80 -6.98 20.36
C LYS A 317 -3.47 -8.36 20.37
N GLY A 318 -4.69 -8.41 20.89
CA GLY A 318 -5.46 -9.65 21.01
C GLY A 318 -5.04 -10.56 22.17
N ASN A 319 -3.93 -10.27 22.86
CA ASN A 319 -3.50 -10.98 24.06
C ASN A 319 -3.89 -10.19 25.30
N ARG A 320 -4.23 -10.88 26.39
CA ARG A 320 -4.71 -10.21 27.62
C ARG A 320 -3.53 -9.74 28.46
N ILE A 321 -3.48 -8.43 28.74
CA ILE A 321 -2.48 -7.84 29.63
C ILE A 321 -2.78 -8.26 31.08
N THR A 322 -1.83 -8.94 31.73
CA THR A 322 -1.95 -9.42 33.12
C THR A 322 -1.19 -8.53 34.10
N GLY A 323 -0.14 -7.85 33.64
CA GLY A 323 0.75 -7.07 34.49
C GLY A 323 1.45 -5.94 33.74
N LEU A 324 1.80 -4.90 34.49
CA LEU A 324 2.64 -3.80 34.03
C LEU A 324 3.71 -3.56 35.09
N ALA A 325 4.97 -3.66 34.69
CA ALA A 325 6.12 -3.43 35.55
C ALA A 325 7.02 -2.35 34.96
N LEU A 326 7.47 -1.40 35.79
CA LEU A 326 8.43 -0.39 35.39
C LEU A 326 9.81 -1.04 35.28
N ALA A 327 10.40 -1.02 34.08
CA ALA A 327 11.74 -1.55 33.86
C ALA A 327 12.81 -0.49 34.17
N ASP A 328 12.64 0.72 33.65
CA ASP A 328 13.43 1.88 34.08
C ASP A 328 12.69 3.20 33.80
N ILE A 329 13.08 4.24 34.52
CA ILE A 329 12.53 5.58 34.40
C ILE A 329 13.61 6.62 34.72
N GLY A 330 13.72 7.65 33.90
CA GLY A 330 14.61 8.76 34.20
C GLY A 330 14.24 10.05 33.48
N ALA A 331 14.50 11.18 34.15
CA ALA A 331 14.31 12.49 33.58
C ALA A 331 15.55 12.87 32.77
N TRP A 332 15.36 13.18 31.49
CA TRP A 332 16.38 13.77 30.64
C TRP A 332 16.14 15.27 30.51
N ARG A 333 17.10 16.07 31.00
CA ARG A 333 17.02 17.53 31.04
C ARG A 333 18.04 18.13 30.08
N THR A 334 17.58 19.06 29.27
CA THR A 334 18.40 19.88 28.37
C THR A 334 18.06 21.35 28.59
N ASP A 335 18.80 22.25 27.97
CA ASP A 335 18.51 23.68 27.92
C ASP A 335 17.16 23.99 27.23
N LYS A 336 16.72 23.12 26.32
CA LYS A 336 15.48 23.28 25.54
C LYS A 336 14.24 22.60 26.15
N GLY A 337 14.41 21.66 27.06
CA GLY A 337 13.28 20.92 27.61
C GLY A 337 13.64 19.81 28.59
N SER A 338 12.61 19.25 29.21
CA SER A 338 12.71 18.13 30.13
C SER A 338 11.70 17.06 29.71
N TRP A 339 12.19 15.84 29.49
CA TRP A 339 11.38 14.71 29.06
C TRP A 339 11.61 13.52 29.96
N LEU A 340 10.63 12.63 30.05
CA LEU A 340 10.73 11.41 30.82
C LEU A 340 11.00 10.25 29.89
N PHE A 341 12.09 9.54 30.10
CA PHE A 341 12.29 8.23 29.49
C PHE A 341 11.58 7.22 30.36
N PHE A 342 10.64 6.50 29.76
CA PHE A 342 9.83 5.51 30.44
C PHE A 342 9.95 4.19 29.69
N VAL A 343 10.55 3.20 30.35
CA VAL A 343 10.70 1.84 29.84
C VAL A 343 9.82 0.93 30.68
N VAL A 344 8.87 0.28 30.03
CA VAL A 344 7.83 -0.51 30.70
C VAL A 344 7.82 -1.94 30.17
N LYS A 345 7.75 -2.90 31.08
CA LYS A 345 7.55 -4.32 30.78
C LYS A 345 6.06 -4.65 30.92
N ILE A 346 5.48 -5.19 29.86
CA ILE A 346 4.09 -5.63 29.80
C ILE A 346 4.06 -7.15 29.87
N GLU A 347 3.27 -7.68 30.80
CA GLU A 347 3.06 -9.12 30.98
C GLU A 347 1.73 -9.53 30.34
N PHE A 348 1.74 -10.67 29.66
CA PHE A 348 0.59 -11.23 28.97
C PHE A 348 0.26 -12.61 29.54
N ALA A 349 -0.98 -13.08 29.32
CA ALA A 349 -1.37 -14.44 29.68
C ALA A 349 -0.88 -15.47 28.65
N GLU A 350 -0.85 -15.11 27.37
CA GLU A 350 -0.67 -16.05 26.26
C GLU A 350 0.74 -16.01 25.65
N ILE A 351 1.46 -14.90 25.79
CA ILE A 351 2.78 -14.66 25.16
C ILE A 351 3.82 -14.22 26.19
N PRO A 352 5.13 -14.37 25.89
CA PRO A 352 6.19 -13.87 26.76
C PRO A 352 6.08 -12.36 27.00
N PRO A 353 6.53 -11.86 28.17
CA PRO A 353 6.55 -10.44 28.45
C PRO A 353 7.32 -9.63 27.41
N GLN A 354 6.85 -8.43 27.12
CA GLN A 354 7.47 -7.53 26.14
C GLN A 354 7.85 -6.20 26.79
N VAL A 355 8.96 -5.61 26.36
CA VAL A 355 9.45 -4.32 26.88
C VAL A 355 9.18 -3.23 25.86
N TYR A 356 8.70 -2.07 26.31
CA TYR A 356 8.33 -0.94 25.48
C TYR A 356 8.99 0.36 25.94
N PHE A 357 9.45 1.18 25.00
CA PHE A 357 9.95 2.53 25.21
C PHE A 357 8.88 3.58 24.88
N LEU A 358 8.57 4.42 25.86
CA LEU A 358 7.56 5.45 25.77
C LEU A 358 8.09 6.74 26.36
N PRO A 359 8.89 7.54 25.64
CA PRO A 359 9.29 8.83 26.19
C PRO A 359 8.02 9.68 26.36
N LEU A 360 7.87 10.32 27.53
CA LEU A 360 6.70 11.07 27.95
C LEU A 360 7.03 12.54 28.20
N ALA A 361 6.05 13.39 27.94
CA ALA A 361 6.10 14.82 28.20
C ALA A 361 4.73 15.32 28.68
N ILE A 362 4.74 16.45 29.38
CA ILE A 362 3.51 17.16 29.75
C ILE A 362 3.54 18.53 29.07
N ALA A 363 2.46 18.86 28.37
CA ALA A 363 2.19 20.19 27.87
C ALA A 363 1.08 20.80 28.73
N TRP A 364 1.29 22.02 29.21
CA TRP A 364 0.31 22.74 30.03
C TRP A 364 -0.52 23.67 29.14
N GLU A 365 -1.78 23.90 29.50
CA GLU A 365 -2.65 24.81 28.76
C GLU A 365 -2.09 26.24 28.82
N GLU A 366 -1.95 26.84 27.64
CA GLU A 366 -1.53 28.23 27.47
C GLU A 366 -2.55 28.96 26.58
N PRO A 367 -2.77 30.28 26.77
CA PRO A 367 -3.72 31.04 25.97
C PRO A 367 -3.41 30.93 24.47
N GLY A 368 -4.40 30.52 23.67
CA GLY A 368 -4.27 30.42 22.21
C GLY A 368 -3.69 29.11 21.67
N ILE A 369 -3.33 28.15 22.53
CA ILE A 369 -2.84 26.83 22.12
C ILE A 369 -3.90 25.76 22.44
N ASP A 370 -4.43 25.12 21.40
CA ASP A 370 -5.25 23.92 21.54
C ASP A 370 -4.35 22.68 21.63
N LEU A 371 -4.07 22.23 22.87
CA LEU A 371 -3.26 21.05 23.14
C LEU A 371 -3.82 19.76 22.54
N ILE A 372 -5.14 19.70 22.35
CA ILE A 372 -5.81 18.53 21.78
C ILE A 372 -5.56 18.49 20.28
N GLN A 373 -5.66 19.63 19.60
CA GLN A 373 -5.30 19.73 18.19
C GLN A 373 -3.81 19.43 17.97
N GLN A 374 -2.93 19.92 18.86
CA GLN A 374 -1.49 19.79 18.71
C GLN A 374 -0.95 18.39 19.06
N TYR A 375 -1.42 17.80 20.16
CA TYR A 375 -0.87 16.55 20.71
C TYR A 375 -1.87 15.40 20.78
N GLY A 376 -3.11 15.55 20.30
CA GLY A 376 -4.17 14.54 20.43
C GLY A 376 -3.78 13.17 19.89
N ALA A 377 -3.08 13.13 18.76
CA ALA A 377 -2.56 11.88 18.19
C ALA A 377 -1.55 11.16 19.11
N TRP A 378 -0.89 11.87 20.01
CA TRP A 378 0.17 11.39 20.91
C TRP A 378 -0.28 11.29 22.37
N ALA A 379 -1.49 11.76 22.69
CA ALA A 379 -1.98 11.89 24.04
C ALA A 379 -2.24 10.54 24.71
N LEU A 380 -1.90 10.45 25.99
CA LEU A 380 -2.18 9.33 26.88
C LEU A 380 -3.32 9.69 27.85
N ALA A 381 -3.24 10.89 28.45
CA ALA A 381 -4.16 11.34 29.49
C ALA A 381 -4.22 12.86 29.58
N LYS A 382 -5.32 13.41 30.11
CA LYS A 382 -5.34 14.78 30.65
C LYS A 382 -4.62 14.79 31.98
N VAL A 383 -3.94 15.87 32.28
CA VAL A 383 -3.22 16.05 33.54
C VAL A 383 -3.71 17.31 34.22
N ARG A 384 -3.94 17.24 35.53
CA ARG A 384 -4.28 18.39 36.36
C ARG A 384 -3.28 18.52 37.50
N GLN A 385 -2.73 19.72 37.67
CA GLN A 385 -1.87 20.07 38.78
C GLN A 385 -2.38 21.38 39.39
N LYS A 386 -2.99 21.28 40.58
CA LYS A 386 -3.68 22.42 41.22
C LYS A 386 -4.69 23.06 40.24
N ALA A 387 -4.49 24.33 39.89
CA ALA A 387 -5.30 25.07 38.94
C ALA A 387 -4.87 24.90 37.46
N LYS A 388 -3.72 24.27 37.20
CA LYS A 388 -3.21 24.04 35.84
C LYS A 388 -3.77 22.75 35.27
N VAL A 389 -4.20 22.80 34.01
CA VAL A 389 -4.60 21.63 33.22
C VAL A 389 -3.60 21.49 32.07
N GLY A 390 -3.40 20.26 31.62
CA GLY A 390 -2.47 19.91 30.56
C GLY A 390 -2.76 18.53 30.00
N VAL A 391 -1.87 18.06 29.13
CA VAL A 391 -1.95 16.75 28.48
C VAL A 391 -0.62 16.00 28.69
N LEU A 392 -0.71 14.74 29.13
CA LEU A 392 0.39 13.78 29.10
C LEU A 392 0.39 13.13 27.73
N TYR A 393 1.52 13.18 27.04
CA TYR A 393 1.65 12.66 25.68
C TYR A 393 3.01 12.02 25.46
N SER A 394 3.13 11.23 24.39
CA SER A 394 4.43 10.68 23.99
C SER A 394 5.32 11.80 23.46
N ALA A 395 6.51 11.97 24.05
CA ALA A 395 7.47 13.00 23.71
C ALA A 395 7.95 12.94 22.25
N PHE A 396 7.80 11.80 21.56
CA PHE A 396 8.03 11.74 20.12
C PHE A 396 7.13 12.68 19.31
N GLY A 397 5.98 13.10 19.85
CA GLY A 397 5.15 14.15 19.23
C GLY A 397 5.64 15.57 19.50
N ASN A 398 6.70 15.76 20.30
CA ASN A 398 7.31 17.05 20.56
C ASN A 398 8.51 17.26 19.61
N PRO A 399 8.46 18.22 18.68
CA PRO A 399 9.58 18.51 17.77
C PRO A 399 10.89 18.81 18.49
N GLU A 400 10.87 19.49 19.63
CA GLU A 400 12.09 19.80 20.40
C GLU A 400 12.71 18.57 21.06
N PHE A 401 11.90 17.58 21.45
CA PHE A 401 12.44 16.30 21.93
C PHE A 401 13.21 15.60 20.82
N CYS A 402 12.61 15.51 19.62
CA CYS A 402 13.24 14.88 18.46
C CYS A 402 14.54 15.62 18.07
N ARG A 403 14.52 16.96 18.04
CA ARG A 403 15.72 17.79 17.81
C ARG A 403 16.79 17.56 18.86
N ALA A 404 16.41 17.48 20.13
CA ALA A 404 17.36 17.22 21.21
C ALA A 404 18.03 15.85 21.05
N LEU A 405 17.28 14.80 20.68
CA LEU A 405 17.85 13.48 20.40
C LEU A 405 18.94 13.53 19.32
N VAL A 406 18.63 14.12 18.17
CA VAL A 406 19.58 14.20 17.04
C VAL A 406 20.76 15.11 17.38
N ARG A 407 20.54 16.22 18.09
CA ARG A 407 21.62 17.12 18.52
C ARG A 407 22.58 16.43 19.48
N SER A 408 22.06 15.67 20.44
CA SER A 408 22.89 14.95 21.41
C SER A 408 23.68 13.80 20.80
N MET A 409 23.29 13.26 19.64
CA MET A 409 24.14 12.33 18.89
C MET A 409 25.44 12.99 18.42
N GLY A 410 25.45 14.31 18.18
CA GLY A 410 26.63 15.05 17.71
C GLY A 410 27.74 15.21 18.74
N ASP A 411 27.40 15.14 20.03
CA ASP A 411 28.32 15.17 21.16
C ASP A 411 28.25 13.81 21.90
N PRO A 412 28.94 12.78 21.37
CA PRO A 412 28.82 11.42 21.88
C PRO A 412 29.27 11.36 23.34
N GLY A 413 28.42 10.81 24.20
CA GLY A 413 28.64 10.76 25.64
C GLY A 413 27.61 9.89 26.36
N GLU A 414 27.84 9.71 27.66
CA GLU A 414 26.94 8.95 28.54
C GLU A 414 26.14 9.88 29.46
N VAL A 415 24.84 9.65 29.54
CA VAL A 415 23.94 10.36 30.47
C VAL A 415 23.32 9.35 31.41
N ARG A 416 23.50 9.54 32.71
CA ARG A 416 22.87 8.66 33.71
C ARG A 416 21.34 8.80 33.64
N LEU A 417 20.65 7.67 33.55
CA LEU A 417 19.20 7.62 33.45
C LEU A 417 18.66 6.51 34.36
N GLY A 418 17.92 6.88 35.41
CA GLY A 418 17.35 5.90 36.33
C GLY A 418 18.41 4.99 36.95
N VAL A 419 18.28 3.69 36.69
CA VAL A 419 19.26 2.68 37.13
C VAL A 419 20.32 2.32 36.09
N GLY A 420 20.15 2.76 34.84
CA GLY A 420 21.10 2.57 33.74
C GLY A 420 21.74 3.87 33.24
N ARG A 421 22.15 3.86 31.97
CA ARG A 421 22.72 5.02 31.28
C ARG A 421 22.31 5.06 29.81
N LEU A 422 22.14 6.27 29.28
CA LEU A 422 21.96 6.55 27.87
C LEU A 422 23.32 6.79 27.23
N THR A 423 23.57 6.17 26.08
CA THR A 423 24.79 6.34 25.29
C THR A 423 24.42 6.91 23.93
N PHE A 424 24.96 8.08 23.60
CA PHE A 424 24.79 8.72 22.31
C PHE A 424 25.98 8.42 21.41
N MET A 425 25.71 8.06 20.16
CA MET A 425 26.71 7.70 19.18
C MET A 425 26.49 8.48 17.88
N ARG A 426 27.60 8.76 17.18
CA ARG A 426 27.62 9.30 15.81
C ARG A 426 28.51 8.49 14.90
N THR A 427 28.26 8.59 13.60
CA THR A 427 29.13 8.13 12.52
C THR A 427 29.86 9.30 11.85
N SER A 428 30.68 9.02 10.85
CA SER A 428 31.30 10.06 10.00
C SER A 428 30.26 10.89 9.23
N ALA A 429 29.10 10.31 8.90
CA ALA A 429 28.04 10.98 8.14
C ALA A 429 27.37 12.14 8.92
N TYR A 430 27.41 12.11 10.26
CA TYR A 430 26.76 13.15 11.08
C TYR A 430 27.18 14.57 10.69
N GLN A 431 28.49 14.82 10.56
CA GLN A 431 29.02 16.16 10.32
C GLN A 431 28.65 16.72 8.94
N GLY A 432 28.43 15.85 7.95
CA GLY A 432 28.06 16.25 6.59
C GLY A 432 26.56 16.54 6.42
N ASP A 433 25.71 15.94 7.25
CA ASP A 433 24.25 15.98 7.09
C ASP A 433 23.51 16.74 8.19
N VAL A 434 24.09 16.87 9.38
CA VAL A 434 23.46 17.49 10.54
C VAL A 434 24.11 18.84 10.83
N ASP A 435 23.48 19.89 10.35
CA ASP A 435 23.80 21.28 10.61
C ASP A 435 22.63 22.00 11.31
N ALA A 436 22.81 23.30 11.63
CA ALA A 436 21.78 24.10 12.26
C ALA A 436 20.49 24.18 11.42
N ASP A 437 20.63 24.24 10.09
CA ASP A 437 19.51 24.35 9.14
C ASP A 437 18.72 23.04 9.04
N ALA A 438 19.40 21.89 9.11
CA ALA A 438 18.80 20.56 9.12
C ALA A 438 17.97 20.33 10.40
N LEU A 439 18.49 20.76 11.55
CA LEU A 439 17.75 20.69 12.82
C LEU A 439 16.59 21.71 12.89
N ALA A 440 16.71 22.83 12.19
CA ALA A 440 15.67 23.86 12.11
C ALA A 440 14.52 23.50 11.15
N GLN A 441 14.67 22.45 10.33
CA GLN A 441 13.58 21.99 9.45
C GLN A 441 12.30 21.70 10.24
N GLU A 442 11.17 21.81 9.54
CA GLU A 442 9.88 21.39 10.07
C GLU A 442 9.89 19.88 10.33
N VAL A 443 9.36 19.49 11.48
CA VAL A 443 9.28 18.09 11.90
C VAL A 443 7.95 17.52 11.43
N HIS A 444 8.02 16.53 10.55
CA HIS A 444 6.86 15.83 10.01
C HIS A 444 6.83 14.39 10.50
N TYR A 445 5.63 13.88 10.76
CA TYR A 445 5.42 12.51 11.18
C TYR A 445 4.73 11.77 10.04
N PRO A 446 5.30 10.66 9.54
CA PRO A 446 4.61 9.86 8.53
C PRO A 446 3.29 9.34 9.10
N SER A 447 2.27 9.39 8.25
CA SER A 447 0.98 8.73 8.47
C SER A 447 1.08 7.19 8.54
N LEU A 448 2.23 6.62 8.13
CA LEU A 448 2.41 5.23 7.74
C LEU A 448 2.61 4.28 8.92
N ASP A 449 1.95 3.12 8.78
CA ASP A 449 2.01 1.94 9.63
C ASP A 449 3.42 1.38 9.76
N GLN A 450 4.08 1.66 10.87
CA GLN A 450 5.35 1.03 11.22
C GLN A 450 5.28 0.45 12.65
N SER A 451 6.07 -0.59 12.88
CA SER A 451 6.35 -1.15 14.21
C SER A 451 7.05 -0.14 15.14
N ASN A 452 7.60 0.93 14.57
CA ASN A 452 8.35 1.98 15.23
C ASN A 452 7.78 3.37 14.89
N THR A 453 8.26 4.41 15.56
CA THR A 453 7.87 5.79 15.25
C THR A 453 8.90 6.44 14.35
N GLY A 454 8.55 6.68 13.09
CA GLY A 454 9.34 7.51 12.18
C GLY A 454 9.10 9.00 12.39
N ILE A 455 10.13 9.82 12.25
CA ILE A 455 10.10 11.29 12.32
C ILE A 455 11.00 11.84 11.21
N PHE A 456 10.52 12.82 10.45
CA PHE A 456 11.29 13.49 9.39
C PHE A 456 11.60 14.94 9.76
N PHE A 457 12.82 15.39 9.45
CA PHE A 457 13.24 16.78 9.55
C PHE A 457 13.38 17.32 8.14
N GLY A 458 12.28 17.88 7.61
CA GLY A 458 12.14 18.19 6.19
C GLY A 458 12.61 17.02 5.31
N ASN A 459 13.50 17.33 4.36
CA ASN A 459 14.12 16.34 3.48
C ASN A 459 15.60 16.09 3.82
N ARG A 460 15.98 16.17 5.10
CA ARG A 460 17.38 16.07 5.55
C ARG A 460 17.63 14.85 6.43
N ILE A 461 16.80 14.62 7.44
CA ILE A 461 17.02 13.58 8.46
C ILE A 461 15.76 12.73 8.64
N TYR A 462 15.95 11.42 8.75
CA TYR A 462 14.95 10.48 9.22
C TYR A 462 15.38 9.94 10.59
N LEU A 463 14.53 10.09 11.59
CA LEU A 463 14.72 9.58 12.95
C LEU A 463 13.70 8.49 13.22
N LYS A 464 14.17 7.28 13.51
CA LYS A 464 13.36 6.12 13.87
C LYS A 464 13.48 5.88 15.37
N GLY A 465 12.37 6.02 16.09
CA GLY A 465 12.25 5.71 17.51
C GLY A 465 11.68 4.31 17.73
N TYR A 466 12.46 3.43 18.37
CA TYR A 466 12.05 2.06 18.64
C TYR A 466 10.99 2.02 19.74
N ARG A 467 9.90 1.28 19.49
CA ARG A 467 8.81 1.14 20.47
C ARG A 467 8.94 -0.12 21.28
N ARG A 468 8.96 -1.28 20.61
CA ARG A 468 9.22 -2.56 21.27
C ARG A 468 10.74 -2.75 21.38
N LEU A 469 11.24 -2.87 22.60
CA LEU A 469 12.65 -3.04 22.86
C LEU A 469 13.03 -4.52 22.94
N GLN A 470 14.19 -4.83 22.39
CA GLN A 470 14.85 -6.13 22.55
C GLN A 470 16.28 -5.87 23.00
N ALA A 471 16.70 -6.53 24.09
CA ALA A 471 18.02 -6.34 24.67
C ALA A 471 19.08 -7.01 23.79
N GLY A 472 20.15 -6.27 23.49
CA GLY A 472 21.26 -6.71 22.65
C GLY A 472 21.66 -5.64 21.63
N ILE A 473 22.75 -5.91 20.92
CA ILE A 473 23.26 -5.03 19.86
C ILE A 473 22.25 -5.02 18.70
N SER A 474 21.75 -3.85 18.33
CA SER A 474 20.79 -3.71 17.22
C SER A 474 21.47 -4.01 15.88
N PRO A 475 20.98 -4.99 15.09
CA PRO A 475 21.50 -5.24 13.75
C PRO A 475 21.45 -4.01 12.84
N GLU A 476 20.38 -3.22 12.91
CA GLU A 476 20.20 -2.03 12.06
C GLU A 476 21.27 -0.97 12.33
N VAL A 477 21.57 -0.71 13.61
CA VAL A 477 22.61 0.25 14.01
C VAL A 477 24.00 -0.31 13.72
N GLU A 478 24.25 -1.58 14.05
CA GLU A 478 25.55 -2.22 13.84
C GLU A 478 25.93 -2.27 12.35
N VAL A 479 25.01 -2.76 11.51
CA VAL A 479 25.19 -2.86 10.05
C VAL A 479 25.25 -1.47 9.43
N GLY A 480 24.33 -0.57 9.79
CA GLY A 480 24.29 0.77 9.22
C GLY A 480 25.57 1.57 9.52
N ARG A 481 26.15 1.42 10.72
CA ARG A 481 27.46 2.03 11.06
C ARG A 481 28.59 1.42 10.24
N TYR A 482 28.66 0.09 10.16
CA TYR A 482 29.68 -0.60 9.36
C TYR A 482 29.65 -0.15 7.90
N LEU A 483 28.47 -0.13 7.28
CA LEU A 483 28.29 0.29 5.88
C LEU A 483 28.43 1.81 5.66
N THR A 484 28.51 2.61 6.72
CA THR A 484 28.76 4.06 6.63
C THR A 484 30.25 4.38 6.81
N ASP A 485 30.90 3.79 7.82
CA ASP A 485 32.24 4.20 8.26
C ASP A 485 33.35 3.21 7.88
N GLU A 486 33.08 1.90 7.93
CA GLU A 486 34.12 0.86 7.75
C GLU A 486 34.18 0.29 6.33
N SER A 487 33.01 0.07 5.73
CA SER A 487 32.84 -0.41 4.35
C SER A 487 31.79 0.45 3.64
N PRO A 488 32.13 1.71 3.28
CA PRO A 488 31.17 2.67 2.76
C PRO A 488 30.42 2.16 1.53
N TYR A 489 29.09 2.06 1.63
CA TYR A 489 28.21 1.64 0.55
C TYR A 489 27.20 2.73 0.21
N ALA A 490 27.14 3.15 -1.05
CA ALA A 490 26.39 4.35 -1.46
C ALA A 490 24.86 4.17 -1.49
N HIS A 491 24.38 2.93 -1.63
CA HIS A 491 22.96 2.61 -1.85
C HIS A 491 22.26 2.13 -0.58
N ILE A 492 22.60 2.74 0.55
CA ILE A 492 21.85 2.64 1.81
C ILE A 492 21.46 4.04 2.29
N ALA A 493 20.61 4.13 3.31
CA ALA A 493 20.47 5.35 4.09
C ALA A 493 21.59 5.40 5.16
N PRO A 494 22.61 6.27 5.04
CA PRO A 494 23.68 6.34 6.04
C PRO A 494 23.12 6.60 7.43
N VAL A 495 23.59 5.83 8.41
CA VAL A 495 23.29 6.09 9.82
C VAL A 495 24.08 7.33 10.22
N LEU A 496 23.42 8.33 10.77
CA LEU A 496 24.02 9.56 11.29
C LEU A 496 24.41 9.38 12.76
N GLY A 497 23.58 8.68 13.52
CA GLY A 497 23.79 8.43 14.93
C GLY A 497 22.72 7.54 15.54
N ALA A 498 22.94 7.13 16.78
CA ALA A 498 22.01 6.30 17.52
C ALA A 498 22.02 6.62 19.01
N LEU A 499 20.92 6.30 19.67
CA LEU A 499 20.74 6.35 21.11
C LEU A 499 20.53 4.94 21.62
N GLU A 500 21.37 4.51 22.55
CA GLU A 500 21.23 3.24 23.27
C GLU A 500 21.00 3.46 24.75
N TYR A 501 20.21 2.60 25.36
CA TYR A 501 20.11 2.44 26.81
C TYR A 501 20.91 1.22 27.23
N VAL A 502 21.81 1.39 28.20
CA VAL A 502 22.59 0.30 28.77
C VAL A 502 22.10 0.04 30.20
N GLY A 503 21.54 -1.15 30.40
CA GLY A 503 21.03 -1.60 31.69
C GLY A 503 22.12 -1.90 32.72
N ARG A 504 21.72 -2.33 33.92
CA ARG A 504 22.65 -2.74 34.99
C ARG A 504 23.51 -3.95 34.63
N ASP A 505 22.96 -4.83 33.81
CA ASP A 505 23.61 -6.02 33.27
C ASP A 505 24.65 -5.69 32.18
N GLY A 506 24.72 -4.43 31.75
CA GLY A 506 25.62 -3.98 30.69
C GLY A 506 25.11 -4.25 29.28
N THR A 507 23.92 -4.83 29.12
CA THR A 507 23.37 -5.14 27.81
C THR A 507 22.85 -3.85 27.14
N PRO A 508 23.34 -3.48 25.95
CA PRO A 508 22.83 -2.31 25.23
C PRO A 508 21.45 -2.62 24.66
N THR A 509 20.63 -1.59 24.50
CA THR A 509 19.31 -1.66 23.86
C THR A 509 19.08 -0.37 23.08
N VAL A 510 18.91 -0.46 21.77
CA VAL A 510 18.66 0.73 20.95
C VAL A 510 17.31 1.35 21.29
N LEU A 511 17.27 2.67 21.45
CA LEU A 511 16.05 3.44 21.66
C LEU A 511 15.68 4.29 20.45
N ALA A 512 16.68 4.80 19.71
CA ALA A 512 16.45 5.55 18.48
C ALA A 512 17.67 5.49 17.55
N VAL A 513 17.44 5.59 16.24
CA VAL A 513 18.47 5.73 15.21
C VAL A 513 18.12 6.90 14.29
N ALA A 514 19.11 7.73 13.97
CA ALA A 514 19.00 8.79 12.98
C ALA A 514 19.74 8.38 11.71
N GLN A 515 19.10 8.56 10.57
CA GLN A 515 19.61 8.24 9.23
C GLN A 515 19.45 9.47 8.33
N ARG A 516 20.27 9.56 7.28
CA ARG A 516 20.07 10.55 6.21
C ARG A 516 18.72 10.30 5.54
N PHE A 517 17.98 11.36 5.28
CA PHE A 517 16.76 11.26 4.48
C PHE A 517 17.11 10.94 3.01
N VAL A 518 16.44 9.93 2.47
CA VAL A 518 16.58 9.52 1.06
C VAL A 518 15.38 10.04 0.28
N ARG A 519 15.59 10.95 -0.67
CA ARG A 519 14.55 11.40 -1.60
C ARG A 519 14.21 10.24 -2.55
N ASN A 520 12.97 9.76 -2.51
CA ASN A 520 12.54 8.57 -3.23
C ASN A 520 11.11 8.72 -3.80
N GLN A 521 10.74 7.83 -4.73
CA GLN A 521 9.40 7.73 -5.31
C GLN A 521 8.52 6.65 -4.66
N GLY A 522 8.85 6.22 -3.43
CA GLY A 522 8.19 5.13 -2.72
C GLY A 522 9.01 3.83 -2.73
N SER A 523 8.42 2.78 -2.14
CA SER A 523 9.02 1.45 -2.15
C SER A 523 8.88 0.80 -3.53
N PHE A 524 9.84 -0.06 -3.87
CA PHE A 524 9.80 -0.80 -5.12
C PHE A 524 8.63 -1.78 -5.15
N TRP A 525 8.15 -2.25 -3.99
CA TRP A 525 6.90 -3.01 -3.87
C TRP A 525 5.69 -2.27 -4.45
N SER A 526 5.44 -1.04 -4.01
CA SER A 526 4.31 -0.24 -4.53
C SER A 526 4.47 0.04 -6.02
N TYR A 527 5.69 0.38 -6.45
CA TYR A 527 5.99 0.58 -7.87
C TYR A 527 5.72 -0.68 -8.71
N THR A 528 6.11 -1.87 -8.22
CA THR A 528 5.88 -3.15 -8.88
C THR A 528 4.39 -3.47 -9.00
N LEU A 529 3.61 -3.28 -7.93
CA LEU A 529 2.16 -3.51 -7.99
C LEU A 529 1.46 -2.56 -8.98
N ASP A 530 1.81 -1.26 -8.95
CA ASP A 530 1.24 -0.27 -9.89
C ASP A 530 1.65 -0.55 -11.35
N TYR A 531 2.85 -1.12 -11.55
CA TYR A 531 3.29 -1.59 -12.86
C TYR A 531 2.46 -2.80 -13.32
N LEU A 532 2.36 -3.83 -12.47
CA LEU A 532 1.62 -5.06 -12.75
C LEU A 532 0.15 -4.79 -13.02
N ASP A 533 -0.49 -3.88 -12.29
CA ASP A 533 -1.88 -3.50 -12.51
C ASP A 533 -2.14 -2.89 -13.88
N ARG A 534 -1.24 -2.00 -14.31
CA ARG A 534 -1.34 -1.38 -15.63
C ARG A 534 -1.11 -2.39 -16.75
N HIS A 535 -0.17 -3.33 -16.54
CA HIS A 535 0.12 -4.41 -17.49
C HIS A 535 -1.08 -5.37 -17.58
N MET A 536 -1.47 -5.95 -16.44
CA MET A 536 -2.82 -6.33 -16.00
C MET A 536 -3.96 -5.91 -16.94
N ALA A 537 -4.36 -4.66 -16.75
CA ALA A 537 -5.51 -4.08 -17.42
C ALA A 537 -5.33 -3.99 -18.94
N ALA A 538 -4.11 -3.76 -19.43
CA ALA A 538 -3.83 -3.71 -20.86
C ALA A 538 -3.98 -5.09 -21.52
N SER A 539 -3.43 -6.12 -20.89
CA SER A 539 -3.51 -7.49 -21.38
C SER A 539 -4.93 -8.03 -21.41
N VAL A 540 -5.69 -7.85 -20.33
CA VAL A 540 -7.12 -8.22 -20.30
C VAL A 540 -7.88 -7.49 -21.40
N SER A 541 -7.62 -6.19 -21.61
CA SER A 541 -8.24 -5.43 -22.70
C SER A 541 -7.92 -6.01 -24.08
N HIS A 542 -6.71 -6.53 -24.30
CA HIS A 542 -6.32 -7.17 -25.56
C HIS A 542 -6.99 -8.53 -25.76
N LEU A 543 -7.04 -9.36 -24.70
CA LEU A 543 -7.71 -10.66 -24.72
C LEU A 543 -9.20 -10.50 -25.06
N GLU A 544 -9.88 -9.55 -24.42
CA GLU A 544 -11.28 -9.24 -24.69
C GLU A 544 -11.51 -8.70 -26.12
N ALA A 545 -10.53 -8.00 -26.69
CA ALA A 545 -10.62 -7.41 -28.02
C ALA A 545 -10.34 -8.41 -29.17
N SER A 546 -9.93 -9.65 -28.89
CA SER A 546 -9.48 -10.64 -29.89
C SER A 546 -8.44 -10.07 -30.88
N ALA A 547 -7.64 -9.10 -30.43
CA ALA A 547 -6.63 -8.44 -31.25
C ALA A 547 -5.34 -9.26 -31.19
N SER A 548 -4.73 -9.56 -32.34
CA SER A 548 -3.36 -10.09 -32.33
C SER A 548 -2.43 -9.05 -31.72
N PRO A 549 -1.52 -9.44 -30.79
CA PRO A 549 -0.50 -8.54 -30.32
C PRO A 549 0.29 -8.04 -31.53
N ALA A 550 0.33 -6.72 -31.72
CA ALA A 550 1.29 -6.13 -32.64
C ALA A 550 2.68 -6.57 -32.19
N ALA A 551 3.56 -6.93 -33.13
CA ALA A 551 4.97 -7.18 -32.82
C ALA A 551 5.55 -5.90 -32.23
N ALA A 552 5.61 -5.82 -30.90
CA ALA A 552 6.10 -4.69 -30.14
C ALA A 552 7.22 -5.19 -29.22
N ASP A 553 8.14 -4.27 -28.89
CA ASP A 553 9.25 -4.47 -27.97
C ASP A 553 8.82 -5.20 -26.69
N ASP A 554 9.77 -5.91 -26.06
CA ASP A 554 9.56 -6.60 -24.78
C ASP A 554 8.80 -5.69 -23.80
N PRO A 555 7.53 -6.02 -23.44
CA PRO A 555 6.68 -5.15 -22.64
C PRO A 555 7.24 -4.94 -21.23
N HIS A 556 8.18 -5.80 -20.81
CA HIS A 556 8.83 -5.75 -19.52
C HIS A 556 10.20 -5.07 -19.57
N ALA A 557 10.69 -4.61 -20.72
CA ALA A 557 12.07 -4.13 -20.90
C ALA A 557 12.53 -3.10 -19.86
N LEU A 558 11.66 -2.13 -19.51
CA LEU A 558 11.98 -1.14 -18.48
C LEU A 558 12.07 -1.78 -17.08
N TYR A 559 11.13 -2.68 -16.76
CA TYR A 559 11.08 -3.35 -15.47
C TYR A 559 12.23 -4.36 -15.30
N THR A 560 12.59 -5.09 -16.35
CA THR A 560 13.72 -6.01 -16.36
C THR A 560 15.05 -5.25 -16.22
N ALA A 561 15.21 -4.10 -16.87
CA ALA A 561 16.38 -3.23 -16.66
C ALA A 561 16.48 -2.74 -15.20
N GLN A 562 15.35 -2.38 -14.59
CA GLN A 562 15.27 -2.00 -13.17
C GLN A 562 15.59 -3.19 -12.25
N SER A 563 15.06 -4.38 -12.54
CA SER A 563 15.34 -5.60 -11.77
C SER A 563 16.81 -6.02 -11.86
N HIS A 564 17.42 -5.89 -13.03
CA HIS A 564 18.87 -6.07 -13.21
C HIS A 564 19.67 -5.07 -12.36
N THR A 565 19.33 -3.79 -12.41
CA THR A 565 19.98 -2.75 -11.61
C THR A 565 19.87 -3.05 -10.11
N LEU A 566 18.69 -3.48 -9.64
CA LEU A 566 18.51 -3.93 -8.26
C LEU A 566 19.40 -5.12 -7.92
N GLY A 567 19.53 -6.09 -8.83
CA GLY A 567 20.46 -7.23 -8.70
C GLY A 567 21.89 -6.78 -8.47
N VAL A 568 22.37 -5.83 -9.30
CA VAL A 568 23.71 -5.22 -9.15
C VAL A 568 23.88 -4.60 -7.76
N ARG A 569 22.92 -3.80 -7.30
CA ARG A 569 22.97 -3.18 -5.95
C ARG A 569 23.01 -4.22 -4.83
N VAL A 570 22.25 -5.30 -4.93
CA VAL A 570 22.31 -6.36 -3.90
C VAL A 570 23.67 -7.06 -3.92
N GLY A 571 24.27 -7.28 -5.11
CA GLY A 571 25.61 -7.84 -5.22
C GLY A 571 26.70 -6.91 -4.64
N GLU A 572 26.63 -5.61 -4.92
CA GLU A 572 27.53 -4.60 -4.35
C GLU A 572 27.40 -4.48 -2.82
N LEU A 573 26.17 -4.57 -2.29
CA LEU A 573 25.93 -4.64 -0.84
C LEU A 573 26.65 -5.85 -0.22
N HIS A 574 26.53 -7.03 -0.83
CA HIS A 574 27.22 -8.22 -0.34
C HIS A 574 28.73 -8.14 -0.48
N ALA A 575 29.24 -7.45 -1.51
CA ALA A 575 30.66 -7.14 -1.63
C ALA A 575 31.14 -6.26 -0.47
N ALA A 576 30.35 -5.26 -0.06
CA ALA A 576 30.67 -4.42 1.09
C ALA A 576 30.74 -5.23 2.41
N PHE A 577 29.87 -6.22 2.59
CA PHE A 577 29.93 -7.15 3.73
C PHE A 577 31.10 -8.14 3.69
N ALA A 578 31.61 -8.46 2.49
CA ALA A 578 32.73 -9.37 2.33
C ALA A 578 34.10 -8.68 2.56
N LEU A 579 34.13 -7.34 2.67
CA LEU A 579 35.36 -6.59 2.91
C LEU A 579 35.93 -6.91 4.30
N SER A 580 37.24 -7.20 4.35
CA SER A 580 37.91 -7.42 5.64
C SER A 580 38.41 -6.09 6.21
N THR A 581 37.70 -5.57 7.22
CA THR A 581 38.03 -4.30 7.89
C THR A 581 38.76 -4.48 9.22
N GLY A 582 39.00 -5.73 9.64
CA GLY A 582 39.52 -6.07 10.96
C GLY A 582 38.45 -6.17 12.06
N ASN A 583 37.19 -5.83 11.77
CA ASN A 583 36.07 -5.99 12.70
C ASN A 583 35.59 -7.47 12.75
N PRO A 584 35.74 -8.19 13.88
CA PRO A 584 35.38 -9.61 13.97
C PRO A 584 33.90 -9.89 13.70
N ALA A 585 33.00 -8.93 13.96
CA ALA A 585 31.57 -9.09 13.73
C ALA A 585 31.21 -9.14 12.23
N PHE A 586 32.07 -8.62 11.36
CA PHE A 586 31.88 -8.55 9.91
C PHE A 586 32.91 -9.37 9.12
N ALA A 587 34.04 -9.74 9.73
CA ALA A 587 35.07 -10.55 9.08
C ALA A 587 34.48 -11.84 8.48
N PRO A 588 34.69 -12.13 7.18
CA PRO A 588 34.19 -13.35 6.56
C PRO A 588 34.73 -14.61 7.26
N GLU A 589 33.87 -15.63 7.41
CA GLU A 589 34.24 -16.91 8.04
C GLU A 589 34.10 -18.05 7.02
N PRO A 590 34.98 -19.05 6.99
CA PRO A 590 34.81 -20.21 6.12
C PRO A 590 33.48 -20.93 6.36
N VAL A 591 32.81 -21.34 5.28
CA VAL A 591 31.67 -22.27 5.36
C VAL A 591 32.22 -23.68 5.44
N THR A 592 31.80 -24.41 6.47
CA THR A 592 32.17 -25.82 6.66
C THR A 592 31.04 -26.76 6.21
N ASP A 593 31.36 -28.03 5.96
CA ASP A 593 30.31 -29.04 5.73
C ASP A 593 29.35 -29.18 6.93
N ALA A 594 29.82 -28.86 8.14
CA ALA A 594 28.97 -28.86 9.33
C ALA A 594 27.95 -27.72 9.30
N ASP A 595 28.34 -26.53 8.82
CA ASP A 595 27.41 -25.42 8.60
C ASP A 595 26.34 -25.79 7.58
N VAL A 596 26.74 -26.37 6.44
CA VAL A 596 25.79 -26.77 5.38
C VAL A 596 24.80 -27.83 5.88
N ARG A 597 25.28 -28.84 6.63
CA ARG A 597 24.39 -29.82 7.28
C ARG A 597 23.43 -29.16 8.26
N ALA A 598 23.90 -28.23 9.08
CA ALA A 598 23.06 -27.51 10.04
C ALA A 598 21.98 -26.67 9.34
N TRP A 599 22.30 -26.01 8.24
CA TRP A 599 21.32 -25.24 7.45
C TRP A 599 20.25 -26.16 6.85
N VAL A 600 20.66 -27.29 6.26
CA VAL A 600 19.71 -28.24 5.66
C VAL A 600 18.77 -28.84 6.71
N GLU A 601 19.31 -29.29 7.85
CA GLU A 601 18.48 -29.84 8.93
C GLU A 601 17.54 -28.77 9.51
N ALA A 602 17.99 -27.53 9.69
CA ALA A 602 17.13 -26.45 10.14
C ALA A 602 15.96 -26.19 9.19
N VAL A 603 16.20 -26.14 7.87
CA VAL A 603 15.13 -25.96 6.87
C VAL A 603 14.17 -27.16 6.85
N ARG A 604 14.69 -28.37 7.04
CA ARG A 604 13.89 -29.60 7.10
C ARG A 604 13.02 -29.66 8.36
N GLU A 605 13.55 -29.31 9.52
CA GLU A 605 12.79 -29.19 10.77
C GLU A 605 11.69 -28.13 10.63
N ASP A 606 12.03 -26.97 10.05
CA ASP A 606 11.08 -25.91 9.74
C ASP A 606 9.98 -26.38 8.79
N ALA A 607 10.32 -27.18 7.77
CA ALA A 607 9.36 -27.75 6.84
C ALA A 607 8.36 -28.67 7.56
N ILE A 608 8.87 -29.57 8.41
CA ILE A 608 8.04 -30.49 9.21
C ILE A 608 7.10 -29.68 10.11
N ALA A 609 7.65 -28.74 10.89
CA ALA A 609 6.88 -27.94 11.84
C ALA A 609 5.80 -27.07 11.15
N THR A 610 6.10 -26.54 9.96
CA THR A 610 5.18 -25.72 9.17
C THR A 610 4.05 -26.56 8.58
N LEU A 611 4.37 -27.73 8.00
CA LEU A 611 3.36 -28.63 7.44
C LEU A 611 2.46 -29.23 8.52
N ASP A 612 3.00 -29.60 9.68
CA ASP A 612 2.20 -30.06 10.83
C ASP A 612 1.27 -28.96 11.37
N ARG A 613 1.69 -27.70 11.28
CA ARG A 613 0.86 -26.55 11.64
C ARG A 613 -0.24 -26.31 10.62
N LEU A 614 0.07 -26.39 9.32
CA LEU A 614 -0.90 -26.29 8.24
C LEU A 614 -1.97 -27.39 8.38
N GLU A 615 -1.56 -28.63 8.62
CA GLU A 615 -2.47 -29.76 8.84
C GLU A 615 -3.41 -29.55 10.02
N ARG A 616 -2.89 -29.06 11.17
CA ARG A 616 -3.72 -28.74 12.34
C ARG A 616 -4.71 -27.60 12.09
N ARG A 617 -4.34 -26.60 11.29
CA ARG A 617 -5.19 -25.44 10.96
C ARG A 617 -6.06 -25.64 9.72
N ARG A 618 -5.91 -26.76 9.02
CA ARG A 618 -6.63 -27.11 7.79
C ARG A 618 -8.14 -26.93 7.91
N ALA A 619 -8.73 -27.31 9.05
CA ALA A 619 -10.18 -27.21 9.27
C ALA A 619 -10.69 -25.77 9.36
N MET A 620 -9.81 -24.79 9.60
CA MET A 620 -10.13 -23.37 9.65
C MET A 620 -9.97 -22.66 8.29
N LEU A 621 -9.44 -23.36 7.28
CA LEU A 621 -9.29 -22.83 5.93
C LEU A 621 -10.56 -23.10 5.11
N GLU A 622 -10.98 -22.12 4.32
CA GLU A 622 -12.21 -22.19 3.50
C GLU A 622 -11.90 -22.05 2.01
N GLY A 623 -12.79 -22.60 1.18
CA GLY A 623 -12.79 -22.38 -0.27
C GLY A 623 -11.48 -22.85 -0.97
N PRO A 624 -10.98 -22.08 -1.95
CA PRO A 624 -9.79 -22.44 -2.74
C PRO A 624 -8.53 -22.68 -1.90
N ILE A 625 -8.35 -21.93 -0.81
CA ILE A 625 -7.16 -22.01 0.06
C ILE A 625 -7.05 -23.40 0.69
N ARG A 626 -8.19 -24.00 1.08
CA ARG A 626 -8.21 -25.37 1.62
C ARG A 626 -7.80 -26.40 0.56
N THR A 627 -8.26 -26.25 -0.67
CA THR A 627 -7.88 -27.14 -1.78
C THR A 627 -6.38 -27.07 -2.08
N GLU A 628 -5.81 -25.87 -2.07
CA GLU A 628 -4.37 -25.67 -2.26
C GLU A 628 -3.55 -26.24 -1.10
N ALA A 629 -4.01 -26.05 0.14
CA ALA A 629 -3.40 -26.66 1.32
C ALA A 629 -3.42 -28.19 1.25
N ASP A 630 -4.54 -28.79 0.82
CA ASP A 630 -4.66 -30.24 0.62
C ASP A 630 -3.67 -30.75 -0.42
N HIS A 631 -3.53 -30.02 -1.53
CA HIS A 631 -2.59 -30.36 -2.58
C HIS A 631 -1.14 -30.31 -2.09
N LEU A 632 -0.77 -29.29 -1.31
CA LEU A 632 0.56 -29.19 -0.72
C LEU A 632 0.82 -30.31 0.31
N LEU A 633 -0.14 -30.58 1.20
CA LEU A 633 -0.03 -31.64 2.21
C LEU A 633 0.11 -33.03 1.58
N ALA A 634 -0.58 -33.28 0.46
CA ALA A 634 -0.41 -34.53 -0.31
C ALA A 634 1.01 -34.70 -0.87
N ARG A 635 1.75 -33.60 -1.05
CA ARG A 635 3.14 -33.58 -1.54
C ARG A 635 4.19 -33.43 -0.44
N ARG A 636 3.79 -33.59 0.83
CA ARG A 636 4.67 -33.51 2.02
C ARG A 636 5.96 -34.33 1.85
N THR A 637 5.84 -35.61 1.48
CA THR A 637 7.01 -36.48 1.31
C THR A 637 7.96 -35.97 0.22
N ALA A 638 7.42 -35.50 -0.91
CA ALA A 638 8.23 -34.97 -2.01
C ALA A 638 9.01 -33.70 -1.62
N ILE A 639 8.42 -32.82 -0.78
CA ILE A 639 9.12 -31.65 -0.23
C ILE A 639 10.29 -32.10 0.66
N LEU A 640 10.04 -33.05 1.57
CA LEU A 640 11.07 -33.55 2.49
C LEU A 640 12.19 -34.30 1.75
N ASP A 641 11.86 -35.09 0.73
CA ASP A 641 12.84 -35.80 -0.10
C ASP A 641 13.71 -34.83 -0.91
N ARG A 642 13.13 -33.72 -1.37
CA ARG A 642 13.88 -32.66 -2.05
C ARG A 642 14.85 -31.96 -1.10
N LEU A 643 14.43 -31.69 0.13
CA LEU A 643 15.28 -31.12 1.18
C LEU A 643 16.33 -32.10 1.74
N ALA A 644 16.12 -33.42 1.57
CA ALA A 644 17.09 -34.44 1.99
C ALA A 644 18.40 -34.40 1.19
N HIS A 645 18.38 -33.81 -0.01
CA HIS A 645 19.56 -33.64 -0.84
C HIS A 645 20.29 -32.34 -0.50
N ALA A 646 21.27 -32.43 0.40
CA ALA A 646 22.08 -31.29 0.79
C ALA A 646 22.88 -30.73 -0.40
N PRO A 647 22.95 -29.39 -0.58
CA PRO A 647 23.91 -28.78 -1.48
C PRO A 647 25.32 -29.21 -1.08
N ARG A 648 26.19 -29.45 -2.06
CA ARG A 648 27.61 -29.75 -1.81
C ARG A 648 28.43 -28.47 -1.98
N LEU A 649 29.44 -28.31 -1.13
CA LEU A 649 30.48 -27.31 -1.35
C LEU A 649 31.29 -27.76 -2.57
N GLY A 650 31.08 -27.09 -3.70
CA GLY A 650 31.87 -27.28 -4.93
C GLY A 650 33.21 -26.56 -4.88
N GLU A 651 33.32 -25.55 -4.01
CA GLU A 651 34.48 -24.69 -3.83
C GLU A 651 34.54 -24.12 -2.40
N PRO A 652 35.68 -23.56 -1.95
CA PRO A 652 35.78 -22.88 -0.66
C PRO A 652 34.91 -21.61 -0.64
N LEU A 653 33.92 -21.58 0.25
CA LEU A 653 33.02 -20.44 0.44
C LEU A 653 33.20 -19.79 1.81
N VAL A 654 32.75 -18.54 1.92
CA VAL A 654 32.69 -17.83 3.21
C VAL A 654 31.27 -17.36 3.53
N LYS A 655 30.91 -17.38 4.82
CA LYS A 655 29.70 -16.75 5.35
C LYS A 655 30.04 -15.33 5.82
N THR A 656 29.15 -14.39 5.52
CA THR A 656 29.32 -12.95 5.83
C THR A 656 28.10 -12.44 6.58
N ARG A 657 28.15 -11.18 7.00
CA ARG A 657 26.91 -10.45 7.30
C ARG A 657 26.12 -10.25 6.01
N TYR A 658 24.81 -10.07 6.18
CA TYR A 658 23.82 -9.94 5.11
C TYR A 658 22.63 -9.14 5.66
N HIS A 659 21.68 -8.75 4.81
CA HIS A 659 20.54 -7.92 5.18
C HIS A 659 19.58 -8.66 6.13
N GLY A 660 19.24 -9.92 5.83
CA GLY A 660 18.50 -10.79 6.73
C GLY A 660 16.98 -10.75 6.62
N ASP A 661 16.41 -9.71 6.00
CA ASP A 661 14.98 -9.64 5.62
C ASP A 661 14.77 -8.81 4.34
N LEU A 662 15.53 -9.12 3.28
CA LEU A 662 15.48 -8.33 2.05
C LEU A 662 14.26 -8.70 1.20
N HIS A 663 13.44 -7.70 0.86
CA HIS A 663 12.30 -7.81 -0.06
C HIS A 663 12.02 -6.46 -0.75
N LEU A 664 11.12 -6.42 -1.75
CA LEU A 664 10.82 -5.20 -2.54
C LEU A 664 10.31 -4.02 -1.68
N GLY A 665 9.80 -4.30 -0.48
CA GLY A 665 9.35 -3.28 0.47
C GLY A 665 10.49 -2.53 1.17
N GLN A 666 11.67 -3.16 1.25
CA GLN A 666 12.89 -2.60 1.86
C GLN A 666 13.82 -1.95 0.83
N VAL A 667 13.29 -1.72 -0.37
CA VAL A 667 13.99 -1.08 -1.47
C VAL A 667 13.23 0.18 -1.83
N LEU A 668 13.90 1.33 -1.75
CA LEU A 668 13.36 2.61 -2.17
C LEU A 668 13.79 2.91 -3.61
N VAL A 669 12.84 3.40 -4.42
CA VAL A 669 13.12 3.84 -5.79
C VAL A 669 13.66 5.27 -5.76
N THR A 670 14.83 5.49 -6.36
CA THR A 670 15.52 6.78 -6.42
C THR A 670 15.91 7.14 -7.85
N GLY A 671 14.94 7.68 -8.60
CA GLY A 671 15.11 7.92 -10.03
C GLY A 671 15.20 6.58 -10.79
N ASN A 672 16.36 6.31 -11.39
CA ASN A 672 16.64 5.06 -12.10
C ASN A 672 17.48 4.07 -11.27
N ASP A 673 17.63 4.31 -9.96
CA ASP A 673 18.45 3.51 -9.06
C ASP A 673 17.72 3.21 -7.73
N PHE A 674 18.37 2.46 -6.84
CA PHE A 674 17.77 1.95 -5.61
C PHE A 674 18.58 2.28 -4.37
N VAL A 675 17.87 2.37 -3.24
CA VAL A 675 18.46 2.44 -1.90
C VAL A 675 17.83 1.36 -1.02
N ILE A 676 18.67 0.57 -0.35
CA ILE A 676 18.26 -0.52 0.54
C ILE A 676 18.19 0.01 1.98
N ILE A 677 17.12 -0.31 2.70
CA ILE A 677 16.83 0.16 4.05
C ILE A 677 16.44 -1.00 4.98
N ASP A 678 16.36 -0.73 6.29
CA ASP A 678 15.80 -1.64 7.30
C ASP A 678 16.59 -2.94 7.54
N PHE A 679 17.86 -2.80 7.92
CA PHE A 679 18.78 -3.89 8.30
C PHE A 679 18.46 -4.51 9.68
N GLU A 680 17.19 -4.51 10.11
CA GLU A 680 16.78 -5.13 11.37
C GLU A 680 16.87 -6.67 11.32
N GLY A 681 16.71 -7.27 10.14
CA GLY A 681 16.55 -8.72 9.95
C GLY A 681 15.18 -9.25 10.40
N GLU A 682 14.90 -10.54 10.14
CA GLU A 682 13.57 -11.13 10.36
C GLU A 682 13.04 -10.96 11.80
N PRO A 683 11.94 -10.23 12.05
CA PRO A 683 11.49 -9.85 13.40
C PRO A 683 11.19 -11.02 14.36
N MET A 684 10.89 -12.20 13.82
CA MET A 684 10.60 -13.41 14.61
C MET A 684 11.87 -14.10 15.15
N ARG A 685 13.06 -13.72 14.67
CA ARG A 685 14.34 -14.30 15.11
C ARG A 685 14.92 -13.53 16.32
N SER A 686 15.73 -14.20 17.14
CA SER A 686 16.45 -13.54 18.24
C SER A 686 17.48 -12.53 17.70
N ILE A 687 17.96 -11.61 18.54
CA ILE A 687 19.00 -10.64 18.15
C ILE A 687 20.29 -11.38 17.73
N GLU A 688 20.67 -12.43 18.45
CA GLU A 688 21.85 -13.22 18.15
C GLU A 688 21.73 -13.90 16.79
N ALA A 689 20.57 -14.47 16.49
CA ALA A 689 20.30 -15.11 15.20
C ALA A 689 20.32 -14.10 14.04
N ARG A 690 19.82 -12.87 14.25
CA ARG A 690 19.84 -11.79 13.24
C ARG A 690 21.24 -11.21 13.00
N ARG A 691 22.15 -11.32 13.97
CA ARG A 691 23.56 -10.92 13.82
C ARG A 691 24.46 -12.02 13.25
N GLY A 692 23.97 -13.26 13.19
CA GLY A 692 24.73 -14.40 12.69
C GLY A 692 25.18 -14.20 11.23
N LYS A 693 26.39 -14.67 10.92
CA LYS A 693 26.90 -14.70 9.54
C LYS A 693 26.29 -15.88 8.79
N HIS A 694 25.93 -15.67 7.54
CA HIS A 694 25.30 -16.68 6.69
C HIS A 694 25.71 -16.51 5.23
N SER A 695 25.25 -17.43 4.37
CA SER A 695 25.25 -17.23 2.93
C SER A 695 24.36 -16.03 2.52
N PRO A 696 24.87 -15.11 1.69
CA PRO A 696 24.11 -13.99 1.14
C PRO A 696 22.96 -14.42 0.20
N LEU A 697 22.95 -15.67 -0.27
CA LEU A 697 21.87 -16.19 -1.12
C LEU A 697 20.52 -16.23 -0.41
N ARG A 698 20.47 -16.07 0.92
CA ARG A 698 19.23 -15.84 1.67
C ARG A 698 18.54 -14.53 1.30
N ASP A 699 19.29 -13.46 1.08
CA ASP A 699 18.73 -12.17 0.65
C ASP A 699 18.24 -12.24 -0.81
N VAL A 700 18.99 -12.96 -1.66
CA VAL A 700 18.58 -13.24 -3.05
C VAL A 700 17.28 -14.03 -3.06
N ALA A 701 17.16 -15.07 -2.23
CA ALA A 701 15.91 -15.83 -2.06
C ALA A 701 14.76 -14.95 -1.57
N GLY A 702 15.00 -14.08 -0.58
CA GLY A 702 14.01 -13.10 -0.09
C GLY A 702 13.48 -12.19 -1.19
N MET A 703 14.37 -11.65 -2.04
CA MET A 703 13.97 -10.81 -3.15
C MET A 703 13.15 -11.57 -4.19
N LEU A 704 13.59 -12.77 -4.59
CA LEU A 704 12.87 -13.61 -5.56
C LEU A 704 11.49 -14.02 -5.05
N ARG A 705 11.38 -14.38 -3.77
CA ARG A 705 10.09 -14.64 -3.13
C ARG A 705 9.20 -13.41 -3.13
N SER A 706 9.76 -12.21 -2.90
CA SER A 706 9.01 -10.96 -2.99
C SER A 706 8.47 -10.67 -4.38
N VAL A 707 9.22 -11.00 -5.45
CA VAL A 707 8.74 -10.89 -6.84
C VAL A 707 7.59 -11.88 -7.09
N SER A 708 7.75 -13.13 -6.66
CA SER A 708 6.71 -14.17 -6.72
C SER A 708 5.43 -13.76 -5.97
N TYR A 709 5.59 -13.13 -4.80
CA TYR A 709 4.48 -12.60 -4.01
C TYR A 709 3.71 -11.51 -4.76
N ALA A 710 4.41 -10.60 -5.45
CA ALA A 710 3.78 -9.54 -6.24
C ALA A 710 2.99 -10.10 -7.44
N ALA A 711 3.52 -11.13 -8.11
CA ALA A 711 2.81 -11.83 -9.19
C ALA A 711 1.50 -12.42 -8.67
N HIS A 712 1.56 -13.25 -7.63
CA HIS A 712 0.38 -13.92 -7.09
C HIS A 712 -0.65 -12.95 -6.48
N ALA A 713 -0.21 -11.90 -5.78
CA ALA A 713 -1.11 -10.87 -5.26
C ALA A 713 -1.85 -10.14 -6.39
N THR A 714 -1.19 -9.91 -7.52
CA THR A 714 -1.82 -9.33 -8.71
C THR A 714 -2.79 -10.32 -9.35
N VAL A 715 -2.40 -11.58 -9.54
CA VAL A 715 -3.28 -12.62 -10.11
C VAL A 715 -4.55 -12.78 -9.30
N ASP A 716 -4.45 -12.89 -7.97
CA ASP A 716 -5.62 -13.05 -7.10
C ASP A 716 -6.58 -11.87 -7.23
N ARG A 717 -6.03 -10.65 -7.27
CA ARG A 717 -6.83 -9.44 -7.45
C ARG A 717 -7.46 -9.39 -8.84
N THR A 718 -6.70 -9.53 -9.92
CA THR A 718 -7.18 -9.41 -11.32
C THR A 718 -8.18 -10.53 -11.67
N THR A 719 -7.97 -11.74 -11.17
CA THR A 719 -8.88 -12.89 -11.42
C THR A 719 -10.24 -12.70 -10.74
N GLN A 720 -10.29 -12.04 -9.57
CA GLN A 720 -11.56 -11.66 -8.96
C GLN A 720 -12.35 -10.67 -9.84
N GLU A 721 -11.67 -9.87 -10.66
CA GLU A 721 -12.28 -8.89 -11.55
C GLU A 721 -12.69 -9.49 -12.89
N HIS A 722 -11.87 -10.41 -13.43
CA HIS A 722 -12.04 -11.04 -14.73
C HIS A 722 -11.93 -12.58 -14.63
N PRO A 723 -12.92 -13.27 -14.05
CA PRO A 723 -12.87 -14.72 -13.84
C PRO A 723 -12.66 -15.52 -15.13
N ASP A 724 -13.16 -15.01 -16.26
CA ASP A 724 -13.10 -15.66 -17.57
C ASP A 724 -11.68 -15.68 -18.18
N CYS A 725 -10.77 -14.83 -17.69
CA CYS A 725 -9.38 -14.70 -18.19
C CYS A 725 -8.33 -15.30 -17.24
N CYS A 726 -8.74 -16.04 -16.22
CA CYS A 726 -7.88 -16.53 -15.13
C CYS A 726 -6.59 -17.22 -15.62
N ALA A 727 -6.70 -18.12 -16.61
CA ALA A 727 -5.55 -18.89 -17.11
C ALA A 727 -4.52 -18.00 -17.83
N ASP A 728 -4.97 -17.02 -18.61
CA ASP A 728 -4.09 -16.09 -19.32
C ASP A 728 -3.44 -15.09 -18.35
N ILE A 729 -4.19 -14.57 -17.39
CA ILE A 729 -3.66 -13.69 -16.32
C ILE A 729 -2.55 -14.41 -15.54
N LEU A 730 -2.77 -15.67 -15.18
CA LEU A 730 -1.76 -16.47 -14.49
C LEU A 730 -0.53 -16.68 -15.39
N ARG A 731 -0.71 -17.00 -16.67
CA ARG A 731 0.40 -17.20 -17.61
C ARG A 731 1.25 -15.94 -17.74
N GLU A 732 0.65 -14.78 -17.94
CA GLU A 732 1.37 -13.51 -18.07
C GLU A 732 2.10 -13.13 -16.78
N ALA A 733 1.48 -13.36 -15.62
CA ALA A 733 2.12 -13.11 -14.34
C ALA A 733 3.37 -13.98 -14.14
N LEU A 734 3.32 -15.25 -14.54
CA LEU A 734 4.45 -16.18 -14.47
C LEU A 734 5.55 -15.84 -15.49
N GLU A 735 5.18 -15.40 -16.70
CA GLU A 735 6.13 -14.91 -17.70
C GLU A 735 6.88 -13.67 -17.19
N TRP A 736 6.16 -12.71 -16.58
CA TRP A 736 6.76 -11.56 -15.94
C TRP A 736 7.67 -11.94 -14.75
N GLU A 737 7.20 -12.84 -13.88
CA GLU A 737 7.97 -13.29 -12.71
C GLU A 737 9.31 -13.90 -13.14
N ALA A 738 9.28 -14.77 -14.16
CA ALA A 738 10.47 -15.38 -14.72
C ALA A 738 11.44 -14.33 -15.32
N ALA A 739 10.92 -13.38 -16.11
CA ALA A 739 11.73 -12.32 -16.71
C ALA A 739 12.38 -11.41 -15.64
N ALA A 740 11.61 -11.02 -14.62
CA ALA A 740 12.08 -10.20 -13.51
C ALA A 740 13.15 -10.93 -12.67
N ALA A 741 12.89 -12.21 -12.32
CA ALA A 741 13.81 -13.05 -11.57
C ALA A 741 15.13 -13.27 -12.33
N ALA A 742 15.05 -13.60 -13.62
CA ALA A 742 16.22 -13.80 -14.47
C ALA A 742 17.07 -12.51 -14.58
N ALA A 743 16.43 -11.36 -14.79
CA ALA A 743 17.12 -10.07 -14.86
C ALA A 743 17.81 -9.72 -13.53
N PHE A 744 17.12 -9.91 -12.40
CA PHE A 744 17.70 -9.71 -11.07
C PHE A 744 18.90 -10.62 -10.80
N ILE A 745 18.78 -11.93 -11.07
CA ILE A 745 19.86 -12.90 -10.89
C ILE A 745 21.06 -12.53 -11.80
N ALA A 746 20.81 -12.14 -13.04
CA ALA A 746 21.87 -11.73 -13.96
C ALA A 746 22.65 -10.52 -13.42
N GLY A 747 21.95 -9.48 -12.97
CA GLY A 747 22.59 -8.31 -12.35
C GLY A 747 23.34 -8.65 -11.07
N TYR A 748 22.75 -9.51 -10.23
CA TYR A 748 23.39 -9.97 -9.00
C TYR A 748 24.68 -10.73 -9.27
N ARG A 749 24.66 -11.70 -10.20
CA ARG A 749 25.85 -12.48 -10.56
C ARG A 749 26.95 -11.61 -11.17
N ALA A 750 26.59 -10.63 -11.98
CA ALA A 750 27.54 -9.68 -12.57
C ALA A 750 28.30 -8.89 -11.48
N ALA A 751 27.61 -8.45 -10.43
CA ALA A 751 28.25 -7.77 -9.29
C ALA A 751 28.97 -8.73 -8.32
N ALA A 752 28.53 -9.99 -8.23
CA ALA A 752 29.04 -10.98 -7.27
C ALA A 752 30.15 -11.91 -7.80
N THR A 753 30.64 -11.70 -9.03
CA THR A 753 31.56 -12.63 -9.73
C THR A 753 32.88 -12.88 -8.99
N ALA A 754 33.33 -11.97 -8.12
CA ALA A 754 34.57 -12.12 -7.35
C ALA A 754 34.34 -12.43 -5.86
N LEU A 755 33.10 -12.67 -5.44
CA LEU A 755 32.76 -12.86 -4.04
C LEU A 755 32.90 -14.33 -3.62
N ALA A 756 33.82 -14.61 -2.71
CA ALA A 756 33.95 -15.93 -2.09
C ALA A 756 32.74 -16.32 -1.23
N SER A 757 31.79 -15.41 -0.99
CA SER A 757 30.54 -15.69 -0.29
C SER A 757 29.43 -16.22 -1.21
N VAL A 758 29.66 -16.25 -2.52
CA VAL A 758 28.69 -16.67 -3.54
C VAL A 758 29.33 -17.78 -4.39
N PRO A 759 28.66 -18.95 -4.53
CA PRO A 759 29.13 -19.99 -5.44
C PRO A 759 29.23 -19.49 -6.88
N GLN A 760 30.40 -19.66 -7.51
CA GLN A 760 30.66 -19.28 -8.90
C GLN A 760 30.14 -20.36 -9.86
N ASP A 761 30.21 -21.62 -9.47
CA ASP A 761 29.63 -22.71 -10.22
C ASP A 761 28.09 -22.64 -10.20
N ALA A 762 27.47 -22.82 -11.37
CA ALA A 762 26.04 -22.64 -11.50
C ALA A 762 25.23 -23.69 -10.72
N ALA A 763 25.77 -24.91 -10.53
CA ALA A 763 25.07 -26.00 -9.87
C ALA A 763 24.93 -25.75 -8.37
N SER A 764 26.02 -25.41 -7.66
CA SER A 764 25.98 -25.08 -6.25
C SER A 764 25.25 -23.75 -6.01
N PHE A 765 25.39 -22.75 -6.89
CA PHE A 765 24.58 -21.52 -6.79
C PHE A 765 23.09 -21.84 -6.76
N GLN A 766 22.60 -22.64 -7.72
CA GLN A 766 21.20 -23.04 -7.79
C GLN A 766 20.78 -23.92 -6.61
N ALA A 767 21.62 -24.87 -6.17
CA ALA A 767 21.31 -25.75 -5.05
C ALA A 767 21.16 -24.98 -3.72
N PHE A 768 22.08 -24.04 -3.42
CA PHE A 768 21.96 -23.18 -2.25
C PHE A 768 20.78 -22.21 -2.36
N LEU A 769 20.58 -21.59 -3.52
CA LEU A 769 19.45 -20.68 -3.73
C LEU A 769 18.11 -21.39 -3.53
N GLN A 770 17.97 -22.62 -4.06
CA GLN A 770 16.76 -23.42 -3.88
C GLN A 770 16.49 -23.76 -2.41
N LEU A 771 17.52 -24.14 -1.65
CA LEU A 771 17.39 -24.39 -0.21
C LEU A 771 16.84 -23.15 0.52
N PHE A 772 17.36 -21.97 0.23
CA PHE A 772 16.93 -20.74 0.89
C PHE A 772 15.57 -20.21 0.38
N LEU A 773 15.18 -20.51 -0.86
CA LEU A 773 13.82 -20.26 -1.36
C LEU A 773 12.79 -21.08 -0.59
N TYR A 774 13.09 -22.37 -0.32
CA TYR A 774 12.25 -23.20 0.56
C TYR A 774 12.17 -22.61 1.96
N GLU A 775 13.32 -22.25 2.56
CA GLU A 775 13.36 -21.65 3.89
C GLU A 775 12.45 -20.41 3.99
N LYS A 776 12.56 -19.48 3.03
CA LYS A 776 11.78 -18.24 3.04
C LYS A 776 10.29 -18.50 2.80
N ALA A 777 9.94 -19.38 1.86
CA ALA A 777 8.54 -19.74 1.61
C ALA A 777 7.87 -20.41 2.83
N LEU A 778 8.61 -21.25 3.57
CA LEU A 778 8.13 -21.86 4.82
C LEU A 778 7.94 -20.81 5.93
N TYR A 779 8.86 -19.86 6.04
CA TYR A 779 8.72 -18.72 6.96
C TYR A 779 7.48 -17.89 6.64
N GLU A 780 7.27 -17.52 5.37
CA GLU A 780 6.11 -16.77 4.89
C GLU A 780 4.81 -17.50 5.24
N MET A 781 4.74 -18.81 4.99
CA MET A 781 3.57 -19.61 5.32
C MET A 781 3.22 -19.57 6.80
N ARG A 782 4.21 -19.70 7.70
CA ARG A 782 3.96 -19.59 9.14
C ARG A 782 3.42 -18.22 9.51
N TYR A 783 4.01 -17.17 8.94
CA TYR A 783 3.61 -15.80 9.19
C TYR A 783 2.17 -15.53 8.75
N GLU A 784 1.80 -15.92 7.53
CA GLU A 784 0.44 -15.68 7.01
C GLU A 784 -0.60 -16.53 7.72
N LEU A 785 -0.30 -17.79 8.07
CA LEU A 785 -1.19 -18.63 8.86
C LEU A 785 -1.55 -18.00 10.20
N GLU A 786 -0.64 -17.22 10.80
CA GLU A 786 -0.83 -16.56 12.10
C GLU A 786 -1.49 -15.19 12.00
N ASN A 787 -1.15 -14.41 10.97
CA ASN A 787 -1.51 -12.99 10.91
C ASN A 787 -2.55 -12.65 9.82
N ARG A 788 -2.58 -13.39 8.70
CA ARG A 788 -3.45 -13.12 7.54
C ARG A 788 -3.84 -14.43 6.82
N PRO A 789 -4.73 -15.25 7.40
CA PRO A 789 -5.07 -16.57 6.85
C PRO A 789 -5.50 -16.55 5.37
N GLN A 790 -6.11 -15.46 4.91
CA GLN A 790 -6.55 -15.25 3.54
C GLN A 790 -5.40 -15.05 2.53
N TRP A 791 -4.18 -14.76 2.98
CA TRP A 791 -2.97 -14.65 2.14
C TRP A 791 -2.16 -15.95 2.07
N THR A 792 -2.57 -16.98 2.82
CA THR A 792 -1.84 -18.27 2.91
C THR A 792 -1.74 -18.99 1.55
N SER A 793 -2.65 -18.73 0.61
CA SER A 793 -2.59 -19.28 -0.75
C SER A 793 -1.27 -18.95 -1.46
N ILE A 794 -0.74 -17.74 -1.27
CA ILE A 794 0.46 -17.26 -1.95
C ILE A 794 1.71 -18.10 -1.63
N PRO A 795 2.11 -18.29 -0.35
CA PRO A 795 3.25 -19.14 -0.02
C PRO A 795 2.99 -20.63 -0.32
N ILE A 796 1.74 -21.10 -0.29
CA ILE A 796 1.40 -22.47 -0.70
C ILE A 796 1.71 -22.68 -2.20
N ARG A 797 1.20 -21.80 -3.06
CA ARG A 797 1.47 -21.86 -4.51
C ARG A 797 2.96 -21.71 -4.82
N GLY A 798 3.65 -20.84 -4.08
CA GLY A 798 5.10 -20.70 -4.18
C GLY A 798 5.86 -22.00 -3.88
N LEU A 799 5.51 -22.72 -2.81
CA LEU A 799 6.13 -24.01 -2.49
C LEU A 799 5.81 -25.09 -3.53
N ILE A 800 4.58 -25.12 -4.06
CA ILE A 800 4.18 -26.04 -5.13
C ILE A 800 5.02 -25.75 -6.38
N ALA A 801 5.14 -24.48 -6.79
CA ALA A 801 5.92 -24.07 -7.95
C ALA A 801 7.41 -24.43 -7.81
N LEU A 802 8.00 -24.24 -6.62
CA LEU A 802 9.38 -24.67 -6.34
C LEU A 802 9.57 -26.18 -6.48
N LEU A 803 8.55 -26.96 -6.11
CA LEU A 803 8.58 -28.42 -6.22
C LEU A 803 8.38 -28.90 -7.67
N ASP A 804 7.58 -28.18 -8.46
CA ASP A 804 7.31 -28.49 -9.87
C ASP A 804 8.45 -28.14 -10.82
N LYS A 805 9.28 -27.14 -10.48
CA LYS A 805 10.52 -26.88 -11.22
C LYS A 805 11.50 -28.06 -11.06
N PRO A 806 12.11 -28.59 -12.13
CA PRO A 806 13.16 -29.61 -12.03
C PRO A 806 14.35 -29.11 -11.20
N ALA A 807 14.99 -30.00 -10.42
CA ALA A 807 16.13 -29.61 -9.56
C ALA A 807 17.37 -29.10 -10.34
N ALA A 808 17.43 -29.36 -11.64
CA ALA A 808 18.56 -29.01 -12.52
C ALA A 808 18.28 -27.87 -13.50
N GLU A 809 17.07 -27.32 -13.54
CA GLU A 809 16.77 -26.17 -14.41
C GLU A 809 17.22 -24.86 -13.73
N PRO A 810 17.89 -23.95 -14.45
CA PRO A 810 18.17 -22.61 -13.95
C PRO A 810 16.85 -21.87 -13.67
N LEU A 811 16.80 -21.20 -12.52
CA LEU A 811 15.62 -20.47 -12.03
C LEU A 811 15.07 -19.41 -12.98
#